data_AF-A0A1A9BPH9-F1
#
_entry.id   AF-A0A1A9BPH9-F1
#
_cell.length_a   1.000
_cell.length_b   1.000
_cell.length_c   1.000
_cell.angle_alpha   90.00
_cell.angle_beta   90.00
_cell.angle_gamma   90.00
#
_symmetry.space_group_name_H-M   'P 1'
#
loop_
_entity.id
_entity.type
_entity.pdbx_description
1 polymer ?
#
loop_
_entity_poly.entity_id
_entity_poly.type
_entity_poly.pdbx_seq_one_letter_code
_entity_poly.pdbx_strand_id
1 'polypeptide(L)'
;MYMGATTRDEIIAAEQKAVDHAYDCYAARLDEMTGGSVAMASASGKDSVANRIEAEERAAAYGGLGNESLVISRVDVRDGPGGEPETWYIGRRPVSDVRTRDTVVVEWTNPLARKWLDALPDSPGEVLLRRQLRCAQRVVEDYFDEITAAPVPQPRPAADDARPAEPAPAVTQQEGAPSRPVPTPADIARLQRQKPPQPDDFLLRELQRSRRGTMRDIVETIRRDQMALVTGSPSDILVIQGGPGTGKSAVGLHRVTWLVNNEHFKAQDILVVGPHQRFLEYVSQVLPTLGTRNVNAVQVTRLWDGDILGTDTPAARRVKSDERMAAVLRRRVEIECRPEAVDDFTTTATYEGAEPELTVTVGSTTLRVPRADMLSLLEDVRRGDGSYRERRDRFRGLLVDRLLRELVTVAPRRSRDATIRRDLERNRQVERLIERVWPSPGAREALRTLYDSEDLLRTCAEGILDASEQAALRRPRADTADADPWTLDDRVCLEELRYLITGETPQRYGHIVIDEAQDLTPMQARSLRRRCAAQGSMTVLGDLAQATGPHTHTDWDRLGTLLSDHGDWRVAELNTSYRVPAEIMEFVAPLARTVAPTLPYPQAVRAVGEDAVRTVATEPWKLLDDTVAEATRLIGTSDGQTLRSVAVVVPDDSGWIDEISHHLDLADGITEQEREAVSVLAAAQAKGMEYDHVLVVEPATIADRGPAGLRQLYVALTRSTQSLTVLHTSPLPEALTNTDDGGTEPAPTEGEPGMADGDIPDIGTDVRVRVTDRAPGGRYKAKALSPRIDVPLLLTVRHGSVPPRPGDELDCWVFANETNHCLLTADQRGRQPISPRMAERYLAALSVLDELTNADGTVPDKARDRLSELKGMANRVLRRDQADWVDVRRVLGSPDKHRLTLLRDLAAHTNRTLKDGNLDANRLRTELARTGWPEALREARETLQHRLPTGDPEPEPDPAPATPDHQPQQKESEPVTPAEALPVTPAPTQGLLHSLESAATADRTCRKHEAVRHALKAALLWEDLQPTDSPIIDVSRTAADGHFLYEVLGAGRSTYADLREGATRLLEINHTLPTPADRLYLVLSEPPTEDWSADTVFGAFGVQVLWRTPDSWGGHDAKTALGSGQA
;
A
#
# COMPACT_ATOMS: atom_id res chain seq x y z
N MET A 1 29.41 58.94 15.99
CA MET A 1 28.18 58.63 15.23
C MET A 1 27.82 57.21 15.60
N TYR A 2 26.78 57.02 16.41
CA TYR A 2 26.38 55.71 16.95
C TYR A 2 25.96 54.79 15.78
N MET A 3 26.65 53.65 15.62
CA MET A 3 26.17 52.55 14.76
C MET A 3 24.92 51.99 15.44
N GLY A 4 23.75 52.39 14.96
CA GLY A 4 22.47 51.80 15.39
C GLY A 4 22.47 50.31 15.08
N ALA A 5 22.05 49.50 16.04
CA ALA A 5 21.82 48.08 15.81
C ALA A 5 20.80 47.95 14.67
N THR A 6 21.25 47.40 13.54
CA THR A 6 20.40 47.15 12.36
C THR A 6 19.22 46.30 12.81
N THR A 7 18.00 46.78 12.59
CA THR A 7 16.81 46.06 13.02
C THR A 7 16.58 44.84 12.11
N ARG A 8 15.91 43.79 12.60
CA ARG A 8 15.63 42.57 11.81
C ARG A 8 14.92 42.91 10.49
N ASP A 9 14.00 43.88 10.54
CA ASP A 9 13.23 44.36 9.37
C ASP A 9 14.12 45.06 8.33
N GLU A 10 15.14 45.82 8.77
CA GLU A 10 16.11 46.45 7.85
C GLU A 10 16.96 45.39 7.13
N ILE A 11 17.33 44.31 7.82
CA ILE A 11 18.04 43.18 7.20
C ILE A 11 17.15 42.48 6.19
N ILE A 12 15.91 42.12 6.57
CA ILE A 12 14.95 41.49 5.64
C ILE A 12 14.73 42.37 4.41
N ALA A 13 14.57 43.69 4.56
CA ALA A 13 14.40 44.60 3.44
C ALA A 13 15.64 44.66 2.52
N ALA A 14 16.85 44.59 3.09
CA ALA A 14 18.09 44.53 2.31
C ALA A 14 18.22 43.21 1.53
N GLU A 15 17.92 42.08 2.18
CA GLU A 15 17.91 40.76 1.53
C GLU A 15 16.80 40.67 0.46
N GLN A 16 15.62 41.23 0.72
CA GLN A 16 14.51 41.31 -0.24
C GLN A 16 14.95 42.00 -1.54
N LYS A 17 15.67 43.12 -1.45
CA LYS A 17 16.16 43.84 -2.62
C LYS A 17 17.14 43.00 -3.45
N ALA A 18 17.99 42.21 -2.79
CA ALA A 18 18.92 41.32 -3.48
C ALA A 18 18.22 40.13 -4.13
N VAL A 19 17.23 39.55 -3.43
CA VAL A 19 16.38 38.47 -3.97
C VAL A 19 15.56 38.97 -5.16
N ASP A 20 14.96 40.16 -5.10
CA ASP A 20 14.26 40.77 -6.23
C ASP A 20 15.18 40.92 -7.45
N HIS A 21 16.41 41.43 -7.23
CA HIS A 21 17.40 41.53 -8.31
C HIS A 21 17.75 40.15 -8.91
N ALA A 22 17.93 39.12 -8.09
CA ALA A 22 18.17 37.77 -8.56
C ALA A 22 17.00 37.23 -9.41
N TYR A 23 15.76 37.50 -8.99
CA TYR A 23 14.55 37.12 -9.76
C TYR A 23 14.42 37.89 -11.07
N ASP A 24 14.77 39.18 -11.08
CA ASP A 24 14.78 40.00 -12.31
C ASP A 24 15.81 39.47 -13.31
N CYS A 25 17.03 39.13 -12.85
CA CYS A 25 18.05 38.51 -13.69
C CYS A 25 17.61 37.12 -14.19
N TYR A 26 16.98 36.32 -13.33
CA TYR A 26 16.44 35.01 -13.70
C TYR A 26 15.35 35.12 -14.78
N ALA A 27 14.40 36.05 -14.62
CA ALA A 27 13.35 36.31 -15.60
C ALA A 27 13.94 36.81 -16.92
N ALA A 28 14.87 37.77 -16.88
CA ALA A 28 15.53 38.29 -18.08
C ALA A 28 16.31 37.19 -18.83
N ARG A 29 16.94 36.26 -18.10
CA ARG A 29 17.64 35.12 -18.69
C ARG A 29 16.68 34.11 -19.32
N LEU A 30 15.53 33.86 -18.68
CA LEU A 30 14.48 33.00 -19.22
C LEU A 30 13.86 33.61 -20.51
N ASP A 31 13.66 34.93 -20.53
CA ASP A 31 13.20 35.68 -21.70
C ASP A 31 14.23 35.64 -22.84
N GLU A 32 15.53 35.72 -22.56
CA GLU A 32 16.59 35.56 -23.57
C GLU A 32 16.57 34.15 -24.19
N MET A 33 16.40 33.12 -23.36
CA MET A 33 16.35 31.72 -23.81
C MET A 33 15.10 31.43 -24.66
N THR A 34 13.94 31.94 -24.25
CA THR A 34 12.67 31.76 -24.98
C THR A 34 12.59 32.65 -26.23
N GLY A 35 13.04 33.90 -26.15
CA GLY A 35 13.04 34.87 -27.25
C GLY A 35 14.04 34.55 -28.37
N GLY A 36 15.22 34.04 -28.03
CA GLY A 36 16.23 33.61 -29.01
C GLY A 36 15.77 32.43 -29.87
N SER A 37 14.89 31.57 -29.33
CA SER A 37 14.29 30.44 -30.04
C SER A 37 13.44 30.88 -31.24
N VAL A 38 12.66 31.96 -31.09
CA VAL A 38 11.80 32.51 -32.16
C VAL A 38 12.61 33.16 -33.28
N ALA A 39 13.70 33.86 -32.94
CA ALA A 39 14.55 34.54 -33.91
C ALA A 39 15.39 33.55 -34.75
N MET A 40 15.94 32.48 -34.15
CA MET A 40 16.71 31.46 -34.88
C MET A 40 15.83 30.48 -35.67
N ALA A 41 14.64 30.14 -35.19
CA ALA A 41 13.69 29.27 -35.91
C ALA A 41 13.20 29.91 -37.23
N SER A 42 13.24 31.24 -37.32
CA SER A 42 12.84 32.02 -38.49
C SER A 42 13.91 32.05 -39.60
N ALA A 43 15.14 31.56 -39.34
CA ALA A 43 16.31 31.82 -40.20
C ALA A 43 16.81 30.62 -41.03
N SER A 44 16.34 29.37 -40.84
CA SER A 44 16.79 28.22 -41.66
C SER A 44 15.78 27.06 -41.68
N GLY A 45 15.56 26.42 -42.84
CA GLY A 45 14.63 25.30 -43.01
C GLY A 45 15.16 23.96 -42.45
N LYS A 46 14.22 23.03 -42.17
CA LYS A 46 14.35 21.68 -41.57
C LYS A 46 15.03 21.58 -40.19
N ASP A 47 16.11 22.30 -39.92
CA ASP A 47 16.79 22.30 -38.61
C ASP A 47 16.15 23.28 -37.60
N SER A 48 15.27 24.19 -38.05
CA SER A 48 14.57 25.14 -37.16
C SER A 48 13.63 24.49 -36.16
N VAL A 49 13.01 23.36 -36.52
CA VAL A 49 12.08 22.67 -35.62
C VAL A 49 12.84 21.98 -34.50
N ALA A 50 13.94 21.29 -34.81
CA ALA A 50 14.79 20.64 -33.81
C ALA A 50 15.45 21.67 -32.88
N ASN A 51 16.01 22.75 -33.44
CA ASN A 51 16.63 23.81 -32.64
C ASN A 51 15.61 24.56 -31.77
N ARG A 52 14.38 24.75 -32.27
CA ARG A 52 13.29 25.35 -31.49
C ARG A 52 12.87 24.44 -30.35
N ILE A 53 12.67 23.16 -30.61
CA ILE A 53 12.33 22.17 -29.57
C ILE A 53 13.44 22.12 -28.52
N GLU A 54 14.71 22.05 -28.93
CA GLU A 54 15.84 22.02 -28.00
C GLU A 54 15.99 23.33 -27.20
N ALA A 55 15.68 24.47 -27.79
CA ALA A 55 15.69 25.76 -27.09
C ALA A 55 14.50 25.90 -26.12
N GLU A 56 13.31 25.44 -26.52
CA GLU A 56 12.12 25.36 -25.66
C GLU A 56 12.36 24.40 -24.49
N GLU A 57 12.98 23.24 -24.73
CA GLU A 57 13.38 22.28 -23.69
C GLU A 57 14.42 22.88 -22.73
N ARG A 58 15.43 23.59 -23.24
CA ARG A 58 16.43 24.28 -22.40
C ARG A 58 15.80 25.39 -21.55
N ALA A 59 14.89 26.17 -22.12
CA ALA A 59 14.17 27.22 -21.39
C ALA A 59 13.23 26.61 -20.33
N ALA A 60 12.53 25.50 -20.65
CA ALA A 60 11.70 24.78 -19.69
C ALA A 60 12.54 24.12 -18.57
N ALA A 61 13.75 23.66 -18.88
CA ALA A 61 14.68 23.08 -17.91
C ALA A 61 15.27 24.14 -16.96
N TYR A 62 15.67 25.29 -17.50
CA TYR A 62 16.12 26.44 -16.71
C TYR A 62 14.97 27.03 -15.88
N GLY A 63 13.77 27.07 -16.47
CA GLY A 63 12.51 27.45 -15.84
C GLY A 63 11.95 26.44 -14.84
N GLY A 64 10.76 26.76 -14.30
CA GLY A 64 9.95 25.80 -13.54
C GLY A 64 10.33 25.62 -12.07
N LEU A 65 10.75 26.70 -11.40
CA LEU A 65 10.85 26.76 -9.94
C LEU A 65 9.47 26.60 -9.24
N GLY A 66 8.37 26.81 -9.95
CA GLY A 66 7.02 26.67 -9.38
C GLY A 66 6.81 27.63 -8.22
N ASN A 67 6.54 27.09 -7.03
CA ASN A 67 6.38 27.87 -5.80
C ASN A 67 7.66 27.92 -4.93
N GLU A 68 8.75 27.31 -5.39
CA GLU A 68 10.01 27.25 -4.64
C GLU A 68 10.81 28.55 -4.73
N SER A 69 11.69 28.76 -3.75
CA SER A 69 12.61 29.89 -3.70
C SER A 69 13.78 29.72 -4.67
N LEU A 70 14.16 30.80 -5.36
CA LEU A 70 15.38 30.84 -6.17
C LEU A 70 16.63 30.86 -5.30
N VAL A 71 16.62 31.68 -4.25
CA VAL A 71 17.75 31.94 -3.34
C VAL A 71 17.47 31.31 -1.99
N ILE A 72 18.43 30.52 -1.49
CA ILE A 72 18.31 29.75 -0.24
C ILE A 72 19.22 30.34 0.84
N SER A 73 20.40 30.87 0.46
CA SER A 73 21.38 31.35 1.42
C SER A 73 22.22 32.48 0.86
N ARG A 74 22.77 33.30 1.76
CA ARG A 74 23.81 34.29 1.52
C ARG A 74 25.09 33.87 2.24
N VAL A 75 26.22 34.04 1.59
CA VAL A 75 27.55 33.85 2.18
C VAL A 75 28.39 35.09 1.91
N ASP A 76 29.00 35.64 2.96
CA ASP A 76 30.05 36.64 2.80
C ASP A 76 31.40 35.95 3.00
N VAL A 77 32.30 36.08 2.03
CA VAL A 77 33.61 35.41 2.02
C VAL A 77 34.74 36.42 1.93
N ARG A 78 35.92 36.03 2.42
CA ARG A 78 37.14 36.83 2.32
C ARG A 78 38.34 35.97 1.94
N ASP A 79 38.96 36.31 0.82
CA ASP A 79 40.20 35.69 0.39
C ASP A 79 41.41 36.27 1.14
N GLY A 80 41.82 35.56 2.19
CA GLY A 80 43.05 35.82 2.95
C GLY A 80 42.99 37.02 3.93
N PRO A 81 44.03 37.21 4.75
CA PRO A 81 44.11 38.29 5.73
C PRO A 81 44.40 39.64 5.04
N GLY A 82 43.39 40.24 4.40
CA GLY A 82 43.49 41.56 3.77
C GLY A 82 42.53 41.82 2.61
N GLY A 83 41.82 40.80 2.09
CA GLY A 83 40.83 40.97 1.03
C GLY A 83 39.58 41.72 1.49
N GLU A 84 38.92 42.43 0.57
CA GLU A 84 37.58 42.96 0.83
C GLU A 84 36.56 41.80 0.90
N PRO A 85 35.58 41.86 1.81
CA PRO A 85 34.55 40.84 1.89
C PRO A 85 33.63 40.89 0.67
N GLU A 86 33.47 39.76 -0.02
CA GLU A 86 32.56 39.60 -1.14
C GLU A 86 31.28 38.86 -0.70
N THR A 87 30.12 39.33 -1.17
CA THR A 87 28.82 38.71 -0.89
C THR A 87 28.39 37.84 -2.06
N TRP A 88 28.03 36.60 -1.76
CA TRP A 88 27.53 35.61 -2.71
C TRP A 88 26.16 35.10 -2.26
N TYR A 89 25.25 34.91 -3.22
CA TYR A 89 23.97 34.23 -2.97
C TYR A 89 24.04 32.82 -3.53
N ILE A 90 23.60 31.84 -2.74
CA ILE A 90 23.50 30.43 -3.11
C ILE A 90 22.02 30.11 -3.35
N GLY A 91 21.73 29.42 -4.45
CA GLY A 91 20.36 29.11 -4.85
C GLY A 91 20.22 27.82 -5.64
N ARG A 92 18.97 27.55 -6.06
CA ARG A 92 18.58 26.34 -6.81
C ARG A 92 18.99 26.35 -8.27
N ARG A 93 19.33 27.53 -8.79
CA ARG A 93 19.74 27.72 -10.19
C ARG A 93 20.92 28.67 -10.26
N PRO A 94 21.85 28.44 -11.21
CA PRO A 94 22.84 29.44 -11.53
C PRO A 94 22.15 30.60 -12.24
N VAL A 95 22.31 31.82 -11.72
CA VAL A 95 21.77 33.03 -12.35
C VAL A 95 22.90 34.02 -12.55
N SER A 96 22.98 34.55 -13.76
CA SER A 96 23.92 35.61 -14.13
C SER A 96 23.18 36.81 -14.68
N ASP A 97 23.68 38.02 -14.44
CA ASP A 97 23.14 39.21 -15.07
C ASP A 97 23.37 39.13 -16.60
N VAL A 98 22.30 39.29 -17.38
CA VAL A 98 22.35 39.14 -18.84
C VAL A 98 23.24 40.20 -19.50
N ARG A 99 23.36 41.39 -18.90
CA ARG A 99 24.12 42.53 -19.40
C ARG A 99 25.58 42.46 -19.01
N THR A 100 25.88 42.23 -17.72
CA THR A 100 27.27 42.25 -17.24
C THR A 100 27.94 40.88 -17.31
N ARG A 101 27.14 39.81 -17.36
CA ARG A 101 27.57 38.40 -17.25
C ARG A 101 28.14 38.02 -15.89
N ASP A 102 28.00 38.89 -14.89
CA ASP A 102 28.39 38.59 -13.52
C ASP A 102 27.44 37.55 -12.91
N THR A 103 27.99 36.68 -12.06
CA THR A 103 27.20 35.67 -11.36
C THR A 103 26.46 36.33 -10.20
N VAL A 104 25.13 36.22 -10.20
CA VAL A 104 24.24 36.78 -9.17
C VAL A 104 23.86 35.70 -8.16
N VAL A 105 23.57 34.49 -8.64
CA VAL A 105 23.25 33.32 -7.81
C VAL A 105 24.14 32.16 -8.21
N VAL A 106 24.90 31.65 -7.25
CA VAL A 106 25.69 30.44 -7.38
C VAL A 106 24.80 29.24 -7.09
N GLU A 107 24.79 28.26 -7.99
CA GLU A 107 24.03 27.03 -7.75
C GLU A 107 24.60 26.26 -6.56
N TRP A 108 23.73 25.71 -5.70
CA TRP A 108 24.13 24.97 -4.50
C TRP A 108 25.03 23.76 -4.77
N THR A 109 24.93 23.15 -5.96
CA THR A 109 25.79 22.03 -6.38
C THR A 109 27.19 22.45 -6.82
N ASN A 110 27.45 23.77 -6.95
CA ASN A 110 28.76 24.28 -7.35
C ASN A 110 29.82 23.93 -6.28
N PRO A 111 31.02 23.46 -6.67
CA PRO A 111 32.09 23.15 -5.73
C PRO A 111 32.48 24.30 -4.77
N LEU A 112 32.37 25.56 -5.20
CA LEU A 112 32.58 26.74 -4.35
C LEU A 112 31.47 26.88 -3.30
N ALA A 113 30.21 26.79 -3.72
CA ALA A 113 29.07 26.82 -2.80
C ALA A 113 29.17 25.70 -1.76
N ARG A 114 29.58 24.49 -2.17
CA ARG A 114 29.86 23.38 -1.26
C ARG A 114 30.90 23.76 -0.20
N LYS A 115 32.04 24.31 -0.60
CA LYS A 115 33.11 24.71 0.34
C LYS A 115 32.58 25.67 1.41
N TRP A 116 31.68 26.58 1.02
CA TRP A 116 31.05 27.53 1.95
C TRP A 116 29.98 26.87 2.84
N LEU A 117 29.20 25.94 2.31
CA LEU A 117 28.21 25.16 3.07
C LEU A 117 28.88 24.17 4.05
N ASP A 118 30.05 23.65 3.72
CA ASP A 118 30.85 22.75 4.57
C ASP A 118 31.65 23.49 5.67
N ALA A 119 31.67 24.83 5.69
CA ALA A 119 32.35 25.61 6.73
C ALA A 119 31.71 25.41 8.12
N LEU A 120 32.54 25.39 9.17
CA LEU A 120 32.11 25.27 10.58
C LEU A 120 32.14 26.64 11.27
N PRO A 121 31.27 26.93 12.24
CA PRO A 121 31.42 28.12 13.09
C PRO A 121 32.80 28.20 13.76
N ASP A 122 33.31 27.06 14.25
CA ASP A 122 34.62 26.99 14.93
C ASP A 122 35.82 26.93 13.96
N SER A 123 35.55 26.76 12.66
CA SER A 123 36.57 26.71 11.61
C SER A 123 35.96 27.21 10.29
N PRO A 124 35.64 28.51 10.20
CA PRO A 124 34.82 29.04 9.12
C PRO A 124 35.60 29.23 7.82
N GLY A 125 36.94 29.12 7.87
CA GLY A 125 37.79 29.28 6.71
C GLY A 125 37.72 30.71 6.17
N GLU A 126 37.27 30.84 4.92
CA GLU A 126 37.06 32.14 4.27
C GLU A 126 35.67 32.74 4.53
N VAL A 127 34.75 31.99 5.13
CA VAL A 127 33.37 32.43 5.39
C VAL A 127 33.36 33.37 6.60
N LEU A 128 32.84 34.58 6.42
CA LEU A 128 32.66 35.58 7.48
C LEU A 128 31.23 35.59 8.02
N LEU A 129 30.27 35.45 7.12
CA LEU A 129 28.84 35.36 7.41
C LEU A 129 28.26 34.24 6.56
N ARG A 130 27.47 33.36 7.17
CA ARG A 130 26.58 32.47 6.43
C ARG A 130 25.17 32.64 6.96
N ARG A 131 24.28 33.13 6.09
CA ARG A 131 22.88 33.42 6.39
C ARG A 131 21.99 32.51 5.56
N GLN A 132 21.09 31.78 6.20
CA GLN A 132 19.98 31.11 5.52
C GLN A 132 18.82 32.09 5.38
N LEU A 133 18.19 32.08 4.21
CA LEU A 133 17.05 32.94 3.90
C LEU A 133 15.81 32.06 3.78
N ARG A 134 14.72 32.49 4.43
CA ARG A 134 13.39 31.91 4.20
C ARG A 134 12.68 32.75 3.16
N CYS A 135 12.42 32.15 2.01
CA CYS A 135 11.78 32.83 0.91
C CYS A 135 10.50 32.08 0.51
N ALA A 136 9.36 32.77 0.49
CA ALA A 136 8.16 32.30 -0.20
C ALA A 136 8.21 32.85 -1.64
N GLN A 137 8.62 32.01 -2.59
CA GLN A 137 8.96 32.43 -3.95
C GLN A 137 9.99 33.59 -3.91
N ARG A 138 9.57 34.81 -4.26
CA ARG A 138 10.40 36.02 -4.28
C ARG A 138 10.39 36.81 -2.98
N VAL A 139 9.54 36.47 -2.03
CA VAL A 139 9.38 37.24 -0.79
C VAL A 139 10.25 36.64 0.32
N VAL A 140 11.18 37.43 0.85
CA VAL A 140 11.99 37.09 2.03
C VAL A 140 11.12 37.26 3.27
N GLU A 141 10.74 36.15 3.87
CA GLU A 141 9.91 36.14 5.07
C GLU A 141 10.74 36.20 6.35
N ASP A 142 11.94 35.60 6.35
CA ASP A 142 12.82 35.56 7.52
C ASP A 142 14.27 35.19 7.16
N TYR A 143 15.18 35.26 8.14
CA TYR A 143 16.56 34.76 8.00
C TYR A 143 17.13 34.17 9.30
N PHE A 144 18.20 33.39 9.15
CA PHE A 144 19.00 32.81 10.24
C PHE A 144 20.50 32.86 9.95
N ASP A 145 21.31 33.34 10.90
CA ASP A 145 22.76 33.44 10.74
C ASP A 145 23.47 32.26 11.43
N GLU A 146 24.06 31.36 10.63
CA GLU A 146 24.75 30.15 11.12
C GLU A 146 26.20 30.42 11.52
N ILE A 147 26.89 31.30 10.78
CA ILE A 147 28.27 31.72 11.05
C ILE A 147 28.25 33.23 11.13
N THR A 148 28.76 33.79 12.23
CA THR A 148 28.98 35.23 12.37
C THR A 148 30.40 35.47 12.87
N ALA A 149 31.09 36.44 12.29
CA ALA A 149 32.37 36.88 12.82
C ALA A 149 32.16 37.56 14.19
N ALA A 150 32.80 37.05 15.24
CA ALA A 150 32.76 37.69 16.55
C ALA A 150 33.29 39.14 16.45
N PRO A 151 32.66 40.12 17.13
CA PRO A 151 33.18 41.49 17.13
C PRO A 151 34.58 41.47 17.77
N VAL A 152 35.56 41.97 17.02
CA VAL A 152 36.95 42.10 17.47
C VAL A 152 36.94 42.82 18.82
N PRO A 153 37.41 42.20 19.93
CA PRO A 153 37.52 42.89 21.20
C PRO A 153 38.46 44.06 21.00
N GLN A 154 38.00 45.28 21.28
CA GLN A 154 38.89 46.44 21.29
C GLN A 154 40.06 46.13 22.23
N PRO A 155 41.32 46.32 21.79
CA PRO A 155 42.47 46.00 22.61
C PRO A 155 42.42 46.87 23.87
N ARG A 156 42.25 46.23 25.03
CA ARG A 156 42.57 46.88 26.31
C ARG A 156 44.08 47.18 26.29
N PRO A 157 44.50 48.36 26.76
CA PRO A 157 45.92 48.71 26.79
C PRO A 157 46.67 47.72 27.69
N ALA A 158 47.80 47.24 27.18
CA ALA A 158 48.66 46.27 27.82
C ALA A 158 49.21 46.79 29.16
N ALA A 159 49.30 45.91 30.14
CA ALA A 159 50.27 45.99 31.23
C ALA A 159 50.99 44.63 31.30
N ASP A 160 52.31 44.74 31.34
CA ASP A 160 53.33 43.71 31.19
C ASP A 160 53.21 42.53 32.15
N ASP A 161 53.45 41.31 31.65
CA ASP A 161 54.62 40.55 32.08
C ASP A 161 54.86 39.35 31.14
N ALA A 162 55.95 39.44 30.39
CA ALA A 162 56.41 38.41 29.46
C ALA A 162 57.32 37.39 30.15
N ARG A 163 57.18 36.11 29.79
CA ARG A 163 58.31 35.18 29.63
C ARG A 163 58.18 34.38 28.33
N PRO A 164 59.31 34.06 27.67
CA PRO A 164 59.32 33.59 26.29
C PRO A 164 59.31 32.06 26.19
N ALA A 165 58.69 31.53 25.14
CA ALA A 165 58.85 30.13 24.71
C ALA A 165 59.11 30.07 23.19
N GLU A 166 59.92 29.09 22.83
CA GLU A 166 60.79 28.90 21.67
C GLU A 166 60.13 28.63 20.30
N PRO A 167 60.90 28.74 19.19
CA PRO A 167 60.37 28.73 17.82
C PRO A 167 60.09 27.31 17.32
N ALA A 168 58.91 27.09 16.73
CA ALA A 168 58.61 25.89 15.95
C ALA A 168 59.27 25.98 14.56
N PRO A 169 59.78 24.86 14.00
CA PRO A 169 60.69 24.88 12.87
C PRO A 169 59.98 25.15 11.54
N ALA A 170 60.71 25.79 10.63
CA ALA A 170 60.33 26.03 9.26
C ALA A 170 60.08 24.70 8.52
N VAL A 171 58.90 24.57 7.89
CA VAL A 171 58.64 23.55 6.89
C VAL A 171 58.76 24.19 5.52
N THR A 172 59.68 23.64 4.75
CA THR A 172 60.08 24.00 3.39
C THR A 172 58.90 23.97 2.42
N GLN A 173 58.82 24.99 1.56
CA GLN A 173 57.91 25.05 0.42
C GLN A 173 58.22 23.91 -0.56
N GLN A 174 57.22 23.08 -0.86
CA GLN A 174 57.19 22.25 -2.06
C GLN A 174 56.00 22.71 -2.90
N GLU A 175 56.32 23.30 -4.05
CA GLU A 175 55.37 23.66 -5.10
C GLU A 175 54.78 22.39 -5.73
N GLY A 176 53.47 22.29 -5.65
CA GLY A 176 52.64 21.23 -6.22
C GLY A 176 51.26 21.32 -5.58
N ALA A 177 50.26 21.80 -6.32
CA ALA A 177 48.91 21.99 -5.82
C ALA A 177 48.38 20.70 -5.15
N PRO A 178 48.04 20.71 -3.85
CA PRO A 178 47.47 19.53 -3.22
C PRO A 178 45.97 19.53 -3.50
N SER A 179 45.49 18.57 -4.30
CA SER A 179 44.15 18.05 -4.08
C SER A 179 44.13 17.49 -2.65
N ARG A 180 43.48 18.19 -1.73
CA ARG A 180 43.28 17.67 -0.38
C ARG A 180 42.48 16.36 -0.47
N PRO A 181 42.83 15.32 0.30
CA PRO A 181 42.06 14.09 0.29
C PRO A 181 40.64 14.36 0.79
N VAL A 182 39.69 13.82 0.04
CA VAL A 182 38.27 13.71 0.41
C VAL A 182 38.19 13.09 1.81
N PRO A 183 37.26 13.54 2.69
CA PRO A 183 37.16 13.05 4.06
C PRO A 183 37.13 11.53 4.11
N THR A 184 38.00 10.97 4.92
CA THR A 184 38.10 9.52 5.12
C THR A 184 36.93 9.05 6.02
N PRO A 185 36.60 7.74 6.04
CA PRO A 185 35.58 7.20 6.93
C PRO A 185 35.81 7.52 8.42
N ALA A 186 37.05 7.71 8.85
CA ALA A 186 37.39 8.17 10.20
C ALA A 186 36.93 9.62 10.45
N ASP A 187 36.96 10.47 9.43
CA ASP A 187 36.49 11.86 9.51
C ASP A 187 34.96 11.94 9.56
N ILE A 188 34.26 11.07 8.83
CA ILE A 188 32.79 10.94 8.87
C ILE A 188 32.34 10.41 10.24
N ALA A 189 32.99 9.34 10.74
CA ALA A 189 32.71 8.82 12.08
C ALA A 189 33.04 9.83 13.18
N ARG A 190 34.06 10.68 12.99
CA ARG A 190 34.40 11.77 13.91
C ARG A 190 33.37 12.90 13.90
N LEU A 191 32.82 13.23 12.73
CA LEU A 191 31.72 14.20 12.57
C LEU A 191 30.41 13.67 13.18
N GLN A 192 30.10 12.38 13.02
CA GLN A 192 28.92 11.73 13.60
C GLN A 192 29.00 11.58 15.14
N ARG A 193 30.20 11.58 15.72
CA ARG A 193 30.41 11.57 17.18
C ARG A 193 30.24 12.94 17.84
N GLN A 194 30.14 14.02 17.07
CA GLN A 194 29.85 15.34 17.62
C GLN A 194 28.39 15.39 18.07
N LYS A 195 28.14 15.94 19.27
CA LYS A 195 26.80 16.10 19.80
C LYS A 195 25.97 16.91 18.77
N PRO A 196 24.80 16.43 18.32
CA PRO A 196 24.00 17.16 17.36
C PRO A 196 23.69 18.56 17.94
N PRO A 197 23.94 19.64 17.20
CA PRO A 197 23.59 20.98 17.65
C PRO A 197 22.08 21.03 17.90
N GLN A 198 21.65 21.78 18.93
CA GLN A 198 20.24 22.02 19.18
C GLN A 198 19.61 22.60 17.90
N PRO A 199 18.43 22.13 17.46
CA PRO A 199 17.82 22.62 16.24
C PRO A 199 17.44 24.08 16.44
N ASP A 200 17.90 24.92 15.53
CA ASP A 200 17.62 26.35 15.57
C ASP A 200 16.11 26.60 15.34
N ASP A 201 15.55 27.62 15.98
CA ASP A 201 14.12 27.99 15.92
C ASP A 201 13.60 28.17 14.48
N PHE A 202 14.50 28.57 13.57
CA PHE A 202 14.23 28.66 12.13
C PHE A 202 13.85 27.30 11.50
N LEU A 203 14.62 26.24 11.77
CA LEU A 203 14.34 24.88 11.29
C LEU A 203 13.04 24.34 11.89
N LEU A 204 12.81 24.59 13.18
CA LEU A 204 11.62 24.11 13.87
C LEU A 204 10.34 24.70 13.26
N ARG A 205 10.35 25.99 12.90
CA ARG A 205 9.21 26.64 12.24
C ARG A 205 8.97 26.12 10.82
N GLU A 206 10.02 25.80 10.06
CA GLU A 206 9.86 25.23 8.71
C GLU A 206 9.23 23.83 8.78
N LEU A 207 9.65 23.02 9.76
CA LEU A 207 9.07 21.70 10.00
C LEU A 207 7.61 21.73 10.50
N GLN A 208 7.13 22.86 11.03
CA GLN A 208 5.78 23.04 11.58
C GLN A 208 4.71 23.44 10.53
N ARG A 209 5.10 23.80 9.31
CA ARG A 209 4.15 24.17 8.24
C ARG A 209 3.21 23.02 7.85
N SER A 210 1.95 23.35 7.54
CA SER A 210 0.94 22.39 7.09
C SER A 210 1.34 21.67 5.79
N ARG A 211 1.06 20.37 5.73
CA ARG A 211 1.36 19.50 4.58
C ARG A 211 0.07 19.08 3.89
N ARG A 212 -0.05 19.35 2.59
CA ARG A 212 -1.21 18.95 1.76
C ARG A 212 -1.14 17.49 1.30
N GLY A 213 -0.95 16.54 2.22
CA GLY A 213 -0.99 15.10 1.93
C GLY A 213 0.09 14.57 0.97
N THR A 214 1.03 15.42 0.56
CA THR A 214 2.25 15.08 -0.17
C THR A 214 3.46 15.42 0.68
N MET A 215 4.54 14.65 0.57
CA MET A 215 5.82 15.00 1.19
C MET A 215 6.27 16.33 0.59
N ARG A 216 6.21 17.44 1.33
CA ARG A 216 6.75 18.73 0.86
C ARG A 216 8.26 18.76 1.00
N ASP A 217 8.86 19.60 0.17
CA ASP A 217 10.29 19.74 0.01
C ASP A 217 10.93 20.35 1.28
N ILE A 218 11.55 19.51 2.11
CA ILE A 218 12.42 19.95 3.24
C ILE A 218 13.89 20.04 2.76
N VAL A 219 14.12 20.00 1.44
CA VAL A 219 15.41 20.22 0.76
C VAL A 219 16.19 21.42 1.32
N GLU A 220 15.49 22.46 1.78
CA GLU A 220 16.11 23.68 2.33
C GLU A 220 16.85 23.46 3.66
N THR A 221 16.75 22.27 4.27
CA THR A 221 17.38 21.95 5.57
C THR A 221 18.19 20.67 5.57
N ILE A 222 18.83 20.32 4.43
CA ILE A 222 19.92 19.34 4.46
C ILE A 222 21.02 19.86 5.39
N ARG A 223 21.20 19.15 6.50
CA ARG A 223 22.22 19.46 7.50
C ARG A 223 23.59 18.98 6.99
N ARG A 224 24.64 19.50 7.61
CA ARG A 224 26.05 19.26 7.22
C ARG A 224 26.41 17.77 7.15
N ASP A 225 25.96 16.98 8.13
CA ASP A 225 26.15 15.53 8.21
C ASP A 225 25.51 14.79 7.02
N GLN A 226 24.34 15.25 6.59
CA GLN A 226 23.66 14.77 5.39
C GLN A 226 24.33 15.24 4.09
N MET A 227 24.87 16.47 4.05
CA MET A 227 25.56 17.03 2.87
C MET A 227 26.83 16.24 2.50
N ALA A 228 27.54 15.70 3.49
CA ALA A 228 28.69 14.82 3.24
C ALA A 228 28.29 13.52 2.51
N LEU A 229 27.08 12.99 2.78
CA LEU A 229 26.53 11.81 2.10
C LEU A 229 26.05 12.15 0.67
N VAL A 230 25.49 13.34 0.49
CA VAL A 230 25.09 13.86 -0.83
C VAL A 230 26.29 13.96 -1.77
N THR A 231 27.37 14.59 -1.30
CA THR A 231 28.50 15.04 -2.13
C THR A 231 29.68 14.07 -2.18
N GLY A 232 29.51 12.84 -1.69
CA GLY A 232 30.53 11.80 -1.74
C GLY A 232 30.76 11.22 -3.14
N SER A 233 31.93 10.64 -3.39
CA SER A 233 32.29 9.98 -4.66
C SER A 233 31.21 8.98 -5.12
N PRO A 234 30.97 8.85 -6.43
CA PRO A 234 30.10 7.81 -6.99
C PRO A 234 30.75 6.44 -7.06
N SER A 235 31.94 6.19 -6.52
CA SER A 235 32.72 4.99 -6.84
C SER A 235 32.18 3.67 -6.24
N ASP A 236 31.30 3.71 -5.24
CA ASP A 236 30.92 2.53 -4.47
C ASP A 236 29.42 2.43 -4.21
N ILE A 237 28.97 1.26 -3.76
CA ILE A 237 27.63 1.07 -3.21
C ILE A 237 27.58 1.64 -1.81
N LEU A 238 26.82 2.73 -1.67
CA LEU A 238 26.58 3.42 -0.43
C LEU A 238 25.21 3.02 0.11
N VAL A 239 25.21 2.31 1.24
CA VAL A 239 24.01 2.06 2.04
C VAL A 239 23.85 3.17 3.06
N ILE A 240 22.70 3.84 3.07
CA ILE A 240 22.33 4.85 4.06
C ILE A 240 21.25 4.25 4.95
N GLN A 241 21.69 3.77 6.12
CA GLN A 241 20.83 3.32 7.19
C GLN A 241 20.39 4.55 7.99
N GLY A 242 19.10 4.64 8.31
CA GLY A 242 18.62 5.66 9.23
C GLY A 242 17.22 5.32 9.69
N GLY A 243 16.71 6.05 10.68
CA GLY A 243 15.38 5.78 11.21
C GLY A 243 14.27 6.71 10.70
N PRO A 244 13.10 6.68 11.33
CA PRO A 244 11.99 7.59 11.01
C PRO A 244 12.40 9.05 11.11
N GLY A 245 12.03 9.86 10.11
CA GLY A 245 12.24 11.31 10.12
C GLY A 245 13.68 11.81 10.00
N THR A 246 14.64 10.94 9.67
CA THR A 246 16.06 11.30 9.50
C THR A 246 16.41 11.86 8.12
N GLY A 247 15.44 11.93 7.19
CA GLY A 247 15.61 12.57 5.88
C GLY A 247 16.31 11.74 4.80
N LYS A 248 16.41 10.40 4.96
CA LYS A 248 17.10 9.49 4.02
C LYS A 248 16.73 9.71 2.54
N SER A 249 15.44 9.75 2.21
CA SER A 249 14.97 9.91 0.84
C SER A 249 15.40 11.27 0.25
N ALA A 250 15.38 12.34 1.04
CA ALA A 250 15.88 13.65 0.63
C ALA A 250 17.38 13.61 0.32
N VAL A 251 18.19 12.96 1.17
CA VAL A 251 19.62 12.75 0.91
C VAL A 251 19.85 12.03 -0.42
N GLY A 252 19.07 10.99 -0.70
CA GLY A 252 19.12 10.28 -1.98
C GLY A 252 18.84 11.16 -3.20
N LEU A 253 17.78 11.99 -3.15
CA LEU A 253 17.40 12.86 -4.25
C LEU A 253 18.40 14.01 -4.47
N HIS A 254 18.89 14.63 -3.41
CA HIS A 254 19.96 15.61 -3.54
C HIS A 254 21.24 15.01 -4.10
N ARG A 255 21.56 13.78 -3.72
CA ARG A 255 22.70 13.05 -4.28
C ARG A 255 22.55 12.86 -5.79
N VAL A 256 21.35 12.54 -6.28
CA VAL A 256 21.07 12.47 -7.74
C VAL A 256 21.40 13.80 -8.40
N THR A 257 20.90 14.93 -7.87
CA THR A 257 21.18 16.25 -8.43
C THR A 257 22.66 16.60 -8.40
N TRP A 258 23.34 16.32 -7.29
CA TRP A 258 24.77 16.55 -7.18
C TRP A 258 25.57 15.74 -8.21
N LEU A 259 25.22 14.47 -8.40
CA LEU A 259 25.88 13.58 -9.37
C LEU A 259 25.69 14.05 -10.82
N VAL A 260 24.49 14.56 -11.16
CA VAL A 260 24.22 15.08 -12.50
C VAL A 260 24.96 16.40 -12.74
N ASN A 261 24.85 17.35 -11.81
CA ASN A 261 25.42 18.69 -11.98
C ASN A 261 26.96 18.72 -11.93
N ASN A 262 27.59 17.69 -11.34
CA ASN A 262 29.04 17.54 -11.31
C ASN A 262 29.55 16.53 -12.35
N GLU A 263 28.76 16.27 -13.41
CA GLU A 263 29.14 15.48 -14.58
C GLU A 263 29.56 14.03 -14.28
N HIS A 264 29.15 13.46 -13.14
CA HIS A 264 29.41 12.06 -12.82
C HIS A 264 28.54 11.13 -13.67
N PHE A 265 27.28 11.48 -13.88
CA PHE A 265 26.34 10.73 -14.72
C PHE A 265 25.39 11.68 -15.45
N LYS A 266 24.87 11.28 -16.61
CA LYS A 266 23.73 11.98 -17.22
C LYS A 266 22.45 11.59 -16.50
N ALA A 267 21.47 12.50 -16.42
CA ALA A 267 20.21 12.23 -15.73
C ALA A 267 19.48 10.96 -16.24
N GLN A 268 19.50 10.74 -17.56
CA GLN A 268 18.93 9.55 -18.22
C GLN A 268 19.66 8.24 -17.89
N ASP A 269 20.89 8.31 -17.38
CA ASP A 269 21.68 7.14 -16.97
C ASP A 269 21.44 6.80 -15.48
N ILE A 270 20.57 7.53 -14.79
CA ILE A 270 20.19 7.30 -13.39
C ILE A 270 18.80 6.65 -13.32
N LEU A 271 18.68 5.62 -12.46
CA LEU A 271 17.43 4.97 -12.11
C LEU A 271 17.11 5.20 -10.62
N VAL A 272 15.95 5.76 -10.32
CA VAL A 272 15.39 5.86 -8.97
C VAL A 272 14.31 4.80 -8.82
N VAL A 273 14.47 3.92 -7.85
CA VAL A 273 13.56 2.81 -7.56
C VAL A 273 12.82 3.13 -6.26
N GLY A 274 11.49 3.23 -6.35
CA GLY A 274 10.63 3.57 -5.22
C GLY A 274 9.62 2.49 -4.85
N PRO A 275 9.11 2.48 -3.60
CA PRO A 275 8.19 1.47 -3.10
C PRO A 275 6.77 1.57 -3.71
N HIS A 276 6.27 2.78 -3.93
CA HIS A 276 4.90 3.05 -4.39
C HIS A 276 4.77 4.30 -5.26
N GLN A 277 3.66 4.42 -5.98
CA GLN A 277 3.41 5.50 -6.95
C GLN A 277 3.48 6.92 -6.33
N ARG A 278 2.91 7.13 -5.14
CA ARG A 278 2.95 8.42 -4.44
C ARG A 278 4.38 8.93 -4.16
N PHE A 279 5.32 8.02 -3.93
CA PHE A 279 6.73 8.40 -3.75
C PHE A 279 7.34 8.85 -5.08
N LEU A 280 7.02 8.18 -6.18
CA LEU A 280 7.53 8.56 -7.51
C LEU A 280 6.94 9.89 -7.97
N GLU A 281 5.69 10.18 -7.63
CA GLU A 281 5.08 11.51 -7.82
C GLU A 281 5.87 12.58 -7.06
N TYR A 282 6.23 12.32 -5.81
CA TYR A 282 7.12 13.18 -5.04
C TYR A 282 8.49 13.37 -5.72
N VAL A 283 9.15 12.30 -6.15
CA VAL A 283 10.42 12.38 -6.89
C VAL A 283 10.27 13.24 -8.15
N SER A 284 9.16 13.09 -8.88
CA SER A 284 8.87 13.85 -10.10
C SER A 284 8.60 15.33 -9.85
N GLN A 285 8.21 15.70 -8.63
CA GLN A 285 8.02 17.10 -8.21
C GLN A 285 9.33 17.71 -7.70
N VAL A 286 10.11 16.96 -6.90
CA VAL A 286 11.32 17.48 -6.23
C VAL A 286 12.55 17.54 -7.11
N LEU A 287 12.86 16.50 -7.90
CA LEU A 287 14.07 16.55 -8.72
C LEU A 287 14.08 17.78 -9.66
N PRO A 288 12.97 18.14 -10.33
CA PRO A 288 12.91 19.37 -11.12
C PRO A 288 13.15 20.63 -10.31
N THR A 289 12.65 20.76 -9.08
CA THR A 289 12.91 21.95 -8.24
C THR A 289 14.39 22.05 -7.87
N LEU A 290 15.04 20.91 -7.63
CA LEU A 290 16.49 20.81 -7.38
C LEU A 290 17.37 21.15 -8.59
N GLY A 291 16.82 21.11 -9.81
CA GLY A 291 17.55 21.40 -11.05
C GLY A 291 17.83 20.19 -11.93
N THR A 292 17.28 19.02 -11.58
CA THR A 292 17.50 17.79 -12.33
C THR A 292 16.19 17.29 -12.91
N ARG A 293 16.14 17.12 -14.23
CA ARG A 293 14.98 16.57 -14.95
C ARG A 293 15.39 15.30 -15.70
N ASN A 294 14.41 14.57 -16.23
CA ASN A 294 14.63 13.39 -17.08
C ASN A 294 15.39 12.24 -16.39
N VAL A 295 15.19 12.07 -15.09
CA VAL A 295 15.66 10.89 -14.34
C VAL A 295 14.63 9.78 -14.46
N ASN A 296 15.07 8.54 -14.67
CA ASN A 296 14.15 7.40 -14.72
C ASN A 296 13.69 7.08 -13.30
N ALA A 297 12.40 7.22 -13.01
CA ALA A 297 11.82 6.85 -11.72
C ALA A 297 10.79 5.72 -11.93
N VAL A 298 10.99 4.57 -11.29
CA VAL A 298 10.18 3.37 -11.50
C VAL A 298 9.81 2.72 -10.17
N GLN A 299 8.59 2.21 -10.06
CA GLN A 299 8.17 1.45 -8.89
C GLN A 299 8.84 0.07 -8.92
N VAL A 300 9.29 -0.45 -7.77
CA VAL A 300 9.92 -1.78 -7.67
C VAL A 300 9.12 -2.84 -8.45
N THR A 301 7.79 -2.88 -8.28
CA THR A 301 6.89 -3.85 -8.93
C THR A 301 6.82 -3.76 -10.45
N ARG A 302 7.22 -2.62 -11.03
CA ARG A 302 7.20 -2.33 -12.47
C ARG A 302 8.57 -2.51 -13.13
N LEU A 303 9.60 -2.90 -12.39
CA LEU A 303 10.95 -3.12 -12.94
C LEU A 303 11.02 -4.31 -13.91
N TRP A 304 10.15 -5.30 -13.75
CA TRP A 304 10.14 -6.53 -14.55
C TRP A 304 8.98 -6.55 -15.53
N ASP A 305 9.23 -7.04 -16.75
CA ASP A 305 8.25 -6.97 -17.84
C ASP A 305 7.01 -7.85 -17.63
N GLY A 306 5.84 -7.24 -17.87
CA GLY A 306 4.54 -7.88 -17.99
C GLY A 306 3.68 -7.85 -16.72
N ASP A 307 2.40 -8.15 -16.88
CA ASP A 307 1.40 -7.94 -15.83
C ASP A 307 1.48 -8.98 -14.70
N ILE A 308 1.19 -8.55 -13.48
CA ILE A 308 1.10 -9.43 -12.32
C ILE A 308 -0.34 -9.95 -12.27
N LEU A 309 -0.53 -11.22 -12.58
CA LEU A 309 -1.85 -11.86 -12.72
C LEU A 309 -2.19 -12.80 -11.57
N GLY A 310 -1.20 -13.18 -10.76
CA GLY A 310 -1.34 -14.10 -9.64
C GLY A 310 -0.83 -13.55 -8.31
N THR A 311 -1.13 -14.27 -7.24
CA THR A 311 -0.62 -14.02 -5.89
C THR A 311 0.07 -15.26 -5.35
N ASP A 312 1.17 -15.07 -4.63
CA ASP A 312 1.91 -16.16 -3.98
C ASP A 312 1.45 -16.34 -2.53
N THR A 313 1.48 -17.58 -2.06
CA THR A 313 1.43 -17.84 -0.62
C THR A 313 2.70 -17.29 0.06
N PRO A 314 2.67 -16.94 1.35
CA PRO A 314 3.86 -16.46 2.06
C PRO A 314 5.04 -17.45 1.98
N ALA A 315 4.77 -18.75 2.02
CA ALA A 315 5.78 -19.79 1.87
C ALA A 315 6.40 -19.81 0.47
N ALA A 316 5.57 -19.79 -0.59
CA ALA A 316 6.03 -19.77 -1.97
C ALA A 316 6.89 -18.51 -2.23
N ARG A 317 6.41 -17.35 -1.79
CA ARG A 317 7.12 -16.07 -1.92
C ARG A 317 8.50 -16.10 -1.27
N ARG A 318 8.62 -16.64 -0.05
CA ARG A 318 9.92 -16.78 0.64
C ARG A 318 10.91 -17.59 -0.19
N VAL A 319 10.46 -18.72 -0.73
CA VAL A 319 11.32 -19.63 -1.52
C VAL A 319 11.70 -19.01 -2.87
N LYS A 320 10.72 -18.53 -3.65
CA LYS A 320 10.96 -17.94 -5.00
C LYS A 320 11.91 -16.75 -4.96
N SER A 321 11.87 -15.99 -3.88
CA SER A 321 12.61 -14.74 -3.74
C SER A 321 13.98 -14.91 -3.06
N ASP A 322 14.28 -16.09 -2.53
CA ASP A 322 15.58 -16.44 -1.95
C ASP A 322 16.63 -16.68 -3.05
N GLU A 323 17.90 -16.37 -2.75
CA GLU A 323 19.00 -16.56 -3.70
C GLU A 323 19.18 -18.02 -4.13
N ARG A 324 18.88 -18.99 -3.25
CA ARG A 324 18.93 -20.42 -3.58
C ARG A 324 18.10 -20.76 -4.82
N MET A 325 17.03 -20.01 -5.09
CA MET A 325 16.20 -20.19 -6.27
C MET A 325 16.99 -20.01 -7.57
N ALA A 326 17.97 -19.10 -7.63
CA ALA A 326 18.82 -18.94 -8.81
C ALA A 326 19.60 -20.23 -9.15
N ALA A 327 20.04 -20.99 -8.14
CA ALA A 327 20.70 -22.28 -8.35
C ALA A 327 19.73 -23.36 -8.86
N VAL A 328 18.49 -23.38 -8.35
CA VAL A 328 17.42 -24.27 -8.84
C VAL A 328 17.09 -23.96 -10.30
N LEU A 329 16.93 -22.67 -10.65
CA LEU A 329 16.67 -22.23 -12.02
C LEU A 329 17.83 -22.55 -12.97
N ARG A 330 19.08 -22.40 -12.51
CA ARG A 330 20.26 -22.82 -13.28
C ARG A 330 20.23 -24.33 -13.55
N ARG A 331 20.00 -25.16 -12.53
CA ARG A 331 19.87 -26.62 -12.71
C ARG A 331 18.71 -26.99 -13.64
N ARG A 332 17.59 -26.28 -13.54
CA ARG A 332 16.45 -26.44 -14.44
C ARG A 332 16.82 -26.17 -15.90
N VAL A 333 17.69 -25.22 -16.19
CA VAL A 333 18.17 -24.98 -17.56
C VAL A 333 19.19 -26.04 -17.98
N GLU A 334 20.13 -26.40 -17.11
CA GLU A 334 21.20 -27.35 -17.43
C GLU A 334 20.72 -28.79 -17.67
N ILE A 335 19.64 -29.22 -17.00
CA ILE A 335 19.07 -30.58 -17.17
C ILE A 335 18.45 -30.81 -18.55
N GLU A 336 18.23 -29.76 -19.34
CA GLU A 336 17.72 -29.89 -20.71
C GLU A 336 18.77 -30.45 -21.68
N CYS A 337 20.06 -30.30 -21.37
CA CYS A 337 21.13 -30.90 -22.16
C CYS A 337 21.23 -32.41 -21.86
N ARG A 338 21.05 -33.23 -22.88
CA ARG A 338 21.00 -34.70 -22.83
C ARG A 338 22.10 -35.32 -23.70
N PRO A 339 23.34 -35.45 -23.19
CA PRO A 339 24.46 -36.03 -23.93
C PRO A 339 24.17 -37.43 -24.48
N GLU A 340 23.40 -38.24 -23.73
CA GLU A 340 22.99 -39.59 -24.11
C GLU A 340 22.12 -39.63 -25.38
N ALA A 341 21.44 -38.53 -25.72
CA ALA A 341 20.62 -38.45 -26.92
C ALA A 341 21.45 -38.41 -28.22
N VAL A 342 22.78 -38.32 -28.12
CA VAL A 342 23.69 -38.55 -29.26
C VAL A 342 23.51 -39.97 -29.81
N ASP A 343 23.19 -40.93 -28.95
CA ASP A 343 23.05 -42.36 -29.30
C ASP A 343 21.95 -42.56 -30.36
N ASP A 344 20.86 -41.77 -30.29
CA ASP A 344 19.73 -41.76 -31.23
C ASP A 344 20.15 -41.46 -32.70
N PHE A 345 21.34 -40.86 -32.91
CA PHE A 345 21.84 -40.43 -34.23
C PHE A 345 23.13 -41.11 -34.67
N THR A 346 23.68 -41.99 -33.84
CA THR A 346 24.87 -42.76 -34.20
C THR A 346 24.48 -44.09 -34.84
N THR A 347 25.23 -44.50 -35.85
CA THR A 347 25.05 -45.83 -36.46
C THR A 347 25.79 -46.89 -35.64
N THR A 348 25.17 -48.04 -35.42
CA THR A 348 25.79 -49.18 -34.72
C THR A 348 27.08 -49.62 -35.41
N ALA A 349 28.11 -49.87 -34.61
CA ALA A 349 29.43 -50.33 -35.03
C ALA A 349 29.34 -51.47 -36.06
N THR A 350 30.01 -51.31 -37.20
CA THR A 350 29.93 -52.28 -38.32
C THR A 350 30.76 -53.55 -38.07
N TYR A 351 31.65 -53.54 -37.07
CA TYR A 351 32.46 -54.67 -36.62
C TYR A 351 32.91 -54.48 -35.16
N GLU A 352 33.33 -55.57 -34.51
CA GLU A 352 33.79 -55.59 -33.11
C GLU A 352 34.98 -54.62 -32.93
N GLY A 353 34.79 -53.55 -32.15
CA GLY A 353 35.80 -52.51 -31.91
C GLY A 353 35.67 -51.22 -32.72
N ALA A 354 34.72 -51.12 -33.66
CA ALA A 354 34.41 -49.84 -34.32
C ALA A 354 33.59 -48.92 -33.40
N GLU A 355 33.90 -47.63 -33.35
CA GLU A 355 33.09 -46.68 -32.59
C GLU A 355 31.80 -46.31 -33.34
N PRO A 356 30.68 -46.05 -32.63
CA PRO A 356 29.49 -45.49 -33.26
C PRO A 356 29.78 -44.11 -33.86
N GLU A 357 29.26 -43.84 -35.06
CA GLU A 357 29.52 -42.60 -35.79
C GLU A 357 28.23 -41.90 -36.23
N LEU A 358 28.21 -40.58 -36.14
CA LEU A 358 27.25 -39.71 -36.82
C LEU A 358 27.61 -39.64 -38.30
N THR A 359 26.64 -39.90 -39.16
CA THR A 359 26.80 -39.77 -40.61
C THR A 359 26.03 -38.56 -41.15
N VAL A 360 26.74 -37.59 -41.73
CA VAL A 360 26.16 -36.38 -42.34
C VAL A 360 26.40 -36.35 -43.84
N THR A 361 25.34 -36.21 -44.63
CA THR A 361 25.45 -36.15 -46.10
C THR A 361 25.41 -34.71 -46.60
N VAL A 362 26.37 -34.34 -47.44
CA VAL A 362 26.43 -33.05 -48.14
C VAL A 362 26.63 -33.29 -49.63
N GLY A 363 25.61 -33.04 -50.46
CA GLY A 363 25.56 -33.49 -51.86
C GLY A 363 25.82 -34.99 -52.00
N SER A 364 26.88 -35.39 -52.70
CA SER A 364 27.30 -36.79 -52.85
C SER A 364 28.36 -37.26 -51.84
N THR A 365 28.81 -36.39 -50.92
CA THR A 365 29.87 -36.70 -49.95
C THR A 365 29.26 -37.06 -48.61
N THR A 366 29.72 -38.15 -48.02
CA THR A 366 29.30 -38.62 -46.68
C THR A 366 30.41 -38.32 -45.69
N LEU A 367 30.09 -37.56 -44.64
CA LEU A 367 31.01 -37.18 -43.57
C LEU A 367 30.68 -37.99 -42.32
N ARG A 368 31.70 -38.33 -41.54
CA ARG A 368 31.59 -39.17 -40.35
C ARG A 368 32.23 -38.51 -39.15
N VAL A 369 31.54 -38.53 -38.01
CA VAL A 369 32.07 -38.01 -36.75
C VAL A 369 31.89 -39.08 -35.67
N PRO A 370 32.98 -39.54 -35.03
CA PRO A 370 32.90 -40.49 -33.92
C PRO A 370 32.08 -39.96 -32.74
N ARG A 371 31.39 -40.86 -32.06
CA ARG A 371 30.65 -40.55 -30.83
C ARG A 371 31.53 -39.93 -29.75
N ALA A 372 32.74 -40.47 -29.56
CA ALA A 372 33.68 -39.98 -28.56
C ALA A 372 34.06 -38.51 -28.82
N ASP A 373 34.31 -38.14 -30.08
CA ASP A 373 34.60 -36.76 -30.48
C ASP A 373 33.43 -35.82 -30.13
N MET A 374 32.18 -36.23 -30.44
CA MET A 374 31.00 -35.41 -30.15
C MET A 374 30.79 -35.20 -28.64
N LEU A 375 30.95 -36.26 -27.84
CA LEU A 375 30.83 -36.16 -26.39
C LEU A 375 31.95 -35.32 -25.77
N SER A 376 33.18 -35.42 -26.29
CA SER A 376 34.29 -34.56 -25.85
C SER A 376 34.00 -33.10 -26.14
N LEU A 377 33.59 -32.76 -27.37
CA LEU A 377 33.23 -31.39 -27.74
C LEU A 377 32.07 -30.86 -26.90
N LEU A 378 31.08 -31.69 -26.62
CA LEU A 378 29.93 -31.32 -25.80
C LEU A 378 30.35 -31.03 -24.37
N GLU A 379 31.17 -31.89 -23.75
CA GLU A 379 31.66 -31.71 -22.39
C GLU A 379 32.56 -30.46 -22.26
N ASP A 380 33.44 -30.22 -23.24
CA ASP A 380 34.31 -29.03 -23.28
C ASP A 380 33.47 -27.75 -23.33
N VAL A 381 32.40 -27.74 -24.12
CA VAL A 381 31.51 -26.58 -24.23
C VAL A 381 30.65 -26.41 -22.98
N ARG A 382 30.16 -27.49 -22.37
CA ARG A 382 29.35 -27.46 -21.14
C ARG A 382 30.10 -26.85 -19.96
N ARG A 383 31.40 -27.14 -19.83
CA ARG A 383 32.26 -26.56 -18.78
C ARG A 383 32.64 -25.10 -19.04
N GLY A 384 32.45 -24.61 -20.25
CA GLY A 384 32.79 -23.24 -20.63
C GLY A 384 31.79 -22.20 -20.14
N ASP A 385 32.24 -20.95 -20.05
CA ASP A 385 31.41 -19.82 -19.68
C ASP A 385 30.45 -19.39 -20.80
N GLY A 386 29.36 -18.75 -20.39
CA GLY A 386 28.34 -18.16 -21.26
C GLY A 386 26.91 -18.50 -20.84
N SER A 387 25.95 -17.96 -21.55
CA SER A 387 24.55 -18.40 -21.48
C SER A 387 24.38 -19.78 -22.13
N TYR A 388 23.25 -20.44 -21.84
CA TYR A 388 22.93 -21.74 -22.39
C TYR A 388 22.89 -21.74 -23.93
N ARG A 389 22.31 -20.70 -24.55
CA ARG A 389 22.27 -20.58 -26.03
C ARG A 389 23.64 -20.30 -26.62
N GLU A 390 24.46 -19.45 -25.99
CA GLU A 390 25.82 -19.21 -26.45
C GLU A 390 26.67 -20.49 -26.41
N ARG A 391 26.55 -21.28 -25.33
CA ARG A 391 27.16 -22.61 -25.25
C ARG A 391 26.65 -23.52 -26.36
N ARG A 392 25.34 -23.64 -26.54
CA ARG A 392 24.73 -24.46 -27.60
C ARG A 392 25.22 -24.07 -29.00
N ASP A 393 25.28 -22.78 -29.30
CA ASP A 393 25.73 -22.29 -30.61
C ASP A 393 27.24 -22.49 -30.80
N ARG A 394 28.03 -22.40 -29.73
CA ARG A 394 29.45 -22.77 -29.73
C ARG A 394 29.63 -24.26 -30.04
N PHE A 395 28.83 -25.14 -29.43
CA PHE A 395 28.85 -26.58 -29.74
C PHE A 395 28.51 -26.85 -31.21
N ARG A 396 27.46 -26.19 -31.76
CA ARG A 396 27.13 -26.26 -33.19
C ARG A 396 28.32 -25.84 -34.05
N GLY A 397 28.98 -24.73 -33.71
CA GLY A 397 30.17 -24.24 -34.41
C GLY A 397 31.31 -25.26 -34.41
N LEU A 398 31.65 -25.83 -33.25
CA LEU A 398 32.71 -26.83 -33.13
C LEU A 398 32.40 -28.14 -33.86
N LEU A 399 31.14 -28.59 -33.84
CA LEU A 399 30.69 -29.75 -34.60
C LEU A 399 30.82 -29.52 -36.11
N VAL A 400 30.41 -28.35 -36.59
CA VAL A 400 30.58 -27.95 -38.00
C VAL A 400 32.06 -27.87 -38.36
N ASP A 401 32.92 -27.31 -37.50
CA ASP A 401 34.36 -27.27 -37.73
C ASP A 401 34.98 -28.68 -37.76
N ARG A 402 34.48 -29.63 -36.96
CA ARG A 402 34.88 -31.05 -37.04
C ARG A 402 34.43 -31.71 -38.35
N LEU A 403 33.21 -31.43 -38.82
CA LEU A 403 32.70 -31.89 -40.12
C LEU A 403 33.49 -31.28 -41.29
N LEU A 404 33.89 -30.02 -41.19
CA LEU A 404 34.73 -29.35 -42.19
C LEU A 404 36.12 -29.99 -42.27
N ARG A 405 36.73 -30.33 -41.12
CA ARG A 405 38.00 -31.08 -41.09
C ARG A 405 37.87 -32.43 -41.79
N GLU A 406 36.76 -33.14 -41.56
CA GLU A 406 36.46 -34.39 -42.27
C GLU A 406 36.21 -34.18 -43.77
N LEU A 407 35.58 -33.07 -44.15
CA LEU A 407 35.39 -32.77 -45.57
C LEU A 407 36.71 -32.46 -46.28
N VAL A 408 37.65 -31.81 -45.60
CA VAL A 408 39.00 -31.55 -46.14
C VAL A 408 39.75 -32.86 -46.41
N THR A 409 39.56 -33.90 -45.59
CA THR A 409 40.19 -35.21 -45.79
C THR A 409 39.49 -36.01 -46.91
N VAL A 410 38.15 -36.05 -46.93
CA VAL A 410 37.38 -36.88 -47.86
C VAL A 410 37.17 -36.24 -49.24
N ALA A 411 37.00 -34.91 -49.32
CA ALA A 411 36.75 -34.20 -50.57
C ALA A 411 37.39 -32.78 -50.63
N PRO A 412 38.74 -32.68 -50.79
CA PRO A 412 39.50 -31.42 -50.70
C PRO A 412 39.11 -30.33 -51.72
N ARG A 413 38.54 -30.70 -52.87
CA ARG A 413 38.08 -29.72 -53.88
C ARG A 413 36.81 -29.02 -53.45
N ARG A 414 35.94 -29.73 -52.75
CA ARG A 414 34.63 -29.23 -52.30
C ARG A 414 34.74 -28.42 -51.02
N SER A 415 35.71 -28.73 -50.17
CA SER A 415 36.00 -27.94 -48.97
C SER A 415 36.45 -26.50 -49.25
N ARG A 416 36.81 -26.17 -50.50
CA ARG A 416 37.17 -24.81 -50.93
C ARG A 416 35.96 -23.91 -51.25
N ASP A 417 34.76 -24.47 -51.29
CA ASP A 417 33.53 -23.70 -51.51
C ASP A 417 33.21 -22.86 -50.28
N ALA A 418 33.09 -21.54 -50.45
CA ALA A 418 32.79 -20.62 -49.36
C ALA A 418 31.39 -20.82 -48.74
N THR A 419 30.47 -21.49 -49.44
CA THR A 419 29.09 -21.72 -48.97
C THR A 419 28.96 -22.96 -48.08
N ILE A 420 29.96 -23.85 -48.08
CA ILE A 420 29.86 -25.19 -47.48
C ILE A 420 29.65 -25.17 -45.96
N ARG A 421 30.21 -24.17 -45.26
CA ARG A 421 29.99 -23.98 -43.82
C ARG A 421 28.52 -23.70 -43.53
N ARG A 422 27.90 -22.80 -44.30
CA ARG A 422 26.47 -22.45 -44.15
C ARG A 422 25.56 -23.64 -44.52
N ASP A 423 25.95 -24.45 -45.49
CA ASP A 423 25.23 -25.68 -45.87
C ASP A 423 25.28 -26.73 -44.75
N LEU A 424 26.43 -26.89 -44.08
CA LEU A 424 26.59 -27.77 -42.93
C LEU A 424 25.82 -27.26 -41.71
N GLU A 425 25.85 -25.94 -41.45
CA GLU A 425 25.07 -25.34 -40.37
C GLU A 425 23.58 -25.60 -40.57
N ARG A 426 23.05 -25.48 -41.79
CA ARG A 426 21.64 -25.71 -42.14
C ARG A 426 21.31 -27.17 -42.48
N ASN A 427 22.23 -28.10 -42.23
CA ASN A 427 22.01 -29.50 -42.54
C ASN A 427 20.98 -30.09 -41.56
N ARG A 428 19.92 -30.70 -42.10
CA ARG A 428 18.81 -31.27 -41.31
C ARG A 428 19.26 -32.30 -40.26
N GLN A 429 20.32 -33.08 -40.52
CA GLN A 429 20.82 -34.06 -39.56
C GLN A 429 21.54 -33.38 -38.40
N VAL A 430 22.33 -32.34 -38.70
CA VAL A 430 23.00 -31.51 -37.68
C VAL A 430 21.97 -30.77 -36.84
N GLU A 431 20.99 -30.11 -37.46
CA GLU A 431 19.93 -29.39 -36.74
C GLU A 431 19.14 -30.31 -35.81
N ARG A 432 18.72 -31.49 -36.29
CA ARG A 432 18.00 -32.48 -35.46
C ARG A 432 18.82 -33.00 -34.30
N LEU A 433 20.11 -33.28 -34.52
CA LEU A 433 21.02 -33.69 -33.45
C LEU A 433 21.09 -32.60 -32.37
N ILE A 434 21.32 -31.35 -32.78
CA ILE A 434 21.43 -30.22 -31.84
C ILE A 434 20.11 -30.00 -31.09
N GLU A 435 18.96 -30.05 -31.76
CA GLU A 435 17.64 -29.89 -31.13
C GLU A 435 17.34 -30.99 -30.11
N ARG A 436 17.81 -32.21 -30.37
CA ARG A 436 17.53 -33.38 -29.53
C ARG A 436 18.51 -33.51 -28.35
N VAL A 437 19.79 -33.24 -28.58
CA VAL A 437 20.85 -33.30 -27.56
C VAL A 437 20.86 -32.06 -26.69
N TRP A 438 20.56 -30.90 -27.26
CA TRP A 438 20.68 -29.60 -26.58
C TRP A 438 19.49 -28.69 -26.90
N PRO A 439 18.25 -29.08 -26.52
CA PRO A 439 17.04 -28.27 -26.73
C PRO A 439 17.14 -26.93 -25.99
N SER A 440 16.64 -25.85 -26.58
CA SER A 440 16.54 -24.54 -25.93
C SER A 440 15.10 -24.29 -25.48
N PRO A 441 14.77 -24.46 -24.18
CA PRO A 441 13.45 -24.07 -23.69
C PRO A 441 13.29 -22.54 -23.75
N GLY A 442 12.03 -22.08 -23.79
CA GLY A 442 11.71 -20.69 -23.47
C GLY A 442 11.62 -20.50 -21.96
N ALA A 443 11.95 -19.30 -21.44
CA ALA A 443 11.95 -19.02 -20.00
C ALA A 443 10.59 -19.31 -19.33
N ARG A 444 9.47 -18.92 -19.96
CA ARG A 444 8.12 -19.19 -19.45
C ARG A 444 7.82 -20.69 -19.37
N GLU A 445 8.17 -21.45 -20.42
CA GLU A 445 7.94 -22.90 -20.44
C GLU A 445 8.82 -23.65 -19.44
N ALA A 446 10.07 -23.20 -19.26
CA ALA A 446 10.99 -23.77 -18.30
C ALA A 446 10.45 -23.62 -16.86
N LEU A 447 9.96 -22.42 -16.50
CA LEU A 447 9.40 -22.14 -15.18
C LEU A 447 8.06 -22.86 -14.97
N ARG A 448 7.17 -22.83 -15.96
CA ARG A 448 5.87 -23.51 -15.92
C ARG A 448 6.02 -25.00 -15.67
N THR A 449 6.90 -25.66 -16.43
CA THR A 449 7.15 -27.10 -16.29
C THR A 449 7.82 -27.44 -14.96
N LEU A 450 8.67 -26.54 -14.43
CA LEU A 450 9.30 -26.71 -13.12
C LEU A 450 8.28 -26.73 -11.98
N TYR A 451 7.27 -25.85 -12.00
CA TYR A 451 6.26 -25.81 -10.94
C TYR A 451 5.19 -26.91 -11.05
N ASP A 452 4.92 -27.39 -12.25
CA ASP A 452 3.93 -28.44 -12.50
C ASP A 452 4.46 -29.83 -12.10
N SER A 453 5.69 -30.15 -12.51
CA SER A 453 6.30 -31.48 -12.33
C SER A 453 7.01 -31.63 -10.99
N GLU A 454 6.51 -32.54 -10.16
CA GLU A 454 7.13 -32.90 -8.88
C GLU A 454 8.55 -33.45 -9.03
N ASP A 455 8.71 -34.41 -9.94
CA ASP A 455 10.00 -35.08 -10.15
C ASP A 455 11.06 -34.12 -10.68
N LEU A 456 10.67 -33.22 -11.58
CA LEU A 456 11.58 -32.22 -12.12
C LEU A 456 12.00 -31.23 -11.05
N LEU A 457 11.05 -30.74 -10.24
CA LEU A 457 11.34 -29.85 -9.13
C LEU A 457 12.26 -30.50 -8.11
N ARG A 458 11.95 -31.74 -7.70
CA ARG A 458 12.76 -32.53 -6.78
C ARG A 458 14.19 -32.70 -7.27
N THR A 459 14.37 -33.00 -8.56
CA THR A 459 15.70 -33.17 -9.17
C THR A 459 16.46 -31.83 -9.21
N CYS A 460 15.81 -30.74 -9.62
CA CYS A 460 16.46 -29.43 -9.70
C CYS A 460 16.78 -28.86 -8.30
N ALA A 461 15.94 -29.13 -7.32
CA ALA A 461 16.04 -28.61 -5.96
C ALA A 461 16.83 -29.51 -4.99
N GLU A 462 17.36 -30.65 -5.46
CA GLU A 462 18.06 -31.62 -4.62
C GLU A 462 19.22 -30.99 -3.81
N GLY A 463 19.14 -31.07 -2.48
CA GLY A 463 20.14 -30.47 -1.58
C GLY A 463 20.13 -28.93 -1.54
N ILE A 464 19.14 -28.28 -2.15
CA ILE A 464 18.96 -26.81 -2.13
C ILE A 464 17.69 -26.43 -1.36
N LEU A 465 16.56 -27.07 -1.68
CA LEU A 465 15.26 -26.82 -1.04
C LEU A 465 14.75 -28.08 -0.35
N ASP A 466 14.09 -27.92 0.79
CA ASP A 466 13.43 -29.03 1.47
C ASP A 466 12.07 -29.42 0.84
N ALA A 467 11.47 -30.51 1.29
CA ALA A 467 10.22 -31.02 0.73
C ALA A 467 9.03 -30.06 0.93
N SER A 468 9.00 -29.29 2.02
CA SER A 468 7.95 -28.31 2.29
C SER A 468 8.08 -27.07 1.40
N GLU A 469 9.32 -26.61 1.18
CA GLU A 469 9.64 -25.54 0.24
C GLU A 469 9.30 -25.94 -1.19
N GLN A 470 9.63 -27.17 -1.59
CA GLN A 470 9.25 -27.71 -2.91
C GLN A 470 7.74 -27.78 -3.07
N ALA A 471 7.01 -28.28 -2.06
CA ALA A 471 5.55 -28.33 -2.09
C ALA A 471 4.93 -26.92 -2.21
N ALA A 472 5.52 -25.91 -1.56
CA ALA A 472 5.05 -24.53 -1.64
C ALA A 472 5.20 -23.91 -3.05
N LEU A 473 6.14 -24.39 -3.86
CA LEU A 473 6.34 -23.93 -5.25
C LEU A 473 5.40 -24.59 -6.26
N ARG A 474 4.76 -25.72 -5.90
CA ARG A 474 3.92 -26.49 -6.83
C ARG A 474 2.74 -25.66 -7.30
N ARG A 475 2.54 -25.61 -8.61
CA ARG A 475 1.39 -24.94 -9.24
C ARG A 475 0.95 -25.72 -10.47
N PRO A 476 -0.35 -26.00 -10.64
CA PRO A 476 -0.87 -26.60 -11.87
C PRO A 476 -0.57 -25.73 -13.08
N ARG A 477 -0.16 -26.36 -14.18
CA ARG A 477 0.06 -25.71 -15.46
C ARG A 477 -1.24 -25.16 -16.07
N ALA A 478 -1.23 -23.90 -16.52
CA ALA A 478 -2.28 -23.36 -17.38
C ALA A 478 -2.13 -23.86 -18.83
N ASP A 479 -3.22 -23.80 -19.62
CA ASP A 479 -3.23 -24.29 -21.01
C ASP A 479 -2.11 -23.64 -21.86
N THR A 480 -1.97 -22.32 -21.76
CA THR A 480 -0.92 -21.55 -22.44
C THR A 480 -0.03 -20.83 -21.43
N ALA A 481 1.22 -20.56 -21.82
CA ALA A 481 2.19 -19.89 -20.95
C ALA A 481 1.82 -18.42 -20.66
N ASP A 482 0.94 -17.83 -21.48
CA ASP A 482 0.44 -16.47 -21.32
C ASP A 482 -0.77 -16.42 -20.36
N ALA A 483 -1.48 -17.54 -20.21
CA ALA A 483 -2.59 -17.69 -19.27
C ALA A 483 -2.13 -18.04 -17.84
N ASP A 484 -0.85 -18.36 -17.64
CA ASP A 484 -0.31 -18.63 -16.31
C ASP A 484 -0.42 -17.38 -15.41
N PRO A 485 -0.89 -17.54 -14.16
CA PRO A 485 -1.03 -16.43 -13.22
C PRO A 485 0.33 -16.04 -12.63
N TRP A 486 1.20 -15.44 -13.45
CA TRP A 486 2.54 -15.05 -13.05
C TRP A 486 2.50 -14.02 -11.91
N THR A 487 3.19 -14.32 -10.82
CA THR A 487 3.34 -13.45 -9.66
C THR A 487 4.54 -12.50 -9.83
N LEU A 488 4.68 -11.52 -8.94
CA LEU A 488 5.85 -10.64 -8.95
C LEU A 488 7.17 -11.43 -8.85
N ASP A 489 7.26 -12.37 -7.92
CA ASP A 489 8.48 -13.17 -7.71
C ASP A 489 8.76 -14.13 -8.88
N ASP A 490 7.70 -14.59 -9.58
CA ASP A 490 7.86 -15.31 -10.85
C ASP A 490 8.48 -14.42 -11.95
N ARG A 491 8.12 -13.14 -12.02
CA ARG A 491 8.70 -12.21 -13.01
C ARG A 491 10.21 -12.04 -12.81
N VAL A 492 10.66 -12.02 -11.55
CA VAL A 492 12.10 -12.02 -11.21
C VAL A 492 12.76 -13.32 -11.65
N CYS A 493 12.13 -14.47 -11.38
CA CYS A 493 12.61 -15.78 -11.83
C CYS A 493 12.66 -15.89 -13.37
N LEU A 494 11.70 -15.32 -14.08
CA LEU A 494 11.66 -15.30 -15.55
C LEU A 494 12.77 -14.43 -16.14
N GLU A 495 13.12 -13.31 -15.51
CA GLU A 495 14.30 -12.53 -15.90
C GLU A 495 15.59 -13.32 -15.66
N GLU A 496 15.73 -14.00 -14.51
CA GLU A 496 16.87 -14.90 -14.24
C GLU A 496 16.98 -15.99 -15.30
N LEU A 497 15.88 -16.64 -15.67
CA LEU A 497 15.86 -17.67 -16.72
C LEU A 497 16.20 -17.10 -18.09
N ARG A 498 15.73 -15.90 -18.46
CA ARG A 498 16.14 -15.23 -19.70
C ARG A 498 17.65 -15.01 -19.70
N TYR A 499 18.19 -14.47 -18.63
CA TYR A 499 19.64 -14.28 -18.49
C TYR A 499 20.41 -15.61 -18.62
N LEU A 500 19.99 -16.67 -17.94
CA LEU A 500 20.66 -17.99 -18.01
C LEU A 500 20.54 -18.63 -19.40
N ILE A 501 19.40 -18.47 -20.08
CA ILE A 501 19.12 -19.12 -21.37
C ILE A 501 19.74 -18.34 -22.53
N THR A 502 19.43 -17.05 -22.64
CA THR A 502 19.77 -16.21 -23.80
C THR A 502 20.92 -15.26 -23.55
N GLY A 503 21.34 -15.05 -22.30
CA GLY A 503 22.30 -14.00 -21.94
C GLY A 503 21.69 -12.60 -21.94
N GLU A 504 20.36 -12.49 -22.11
CA GLU A 504 19.66 -11.22 -22.14
C GLU A 504 19.79 -10.51 -20.79
N THR A 505 20.31 -9.28 -20.82
CA THR A 505 20.37 -8.40 -19.65
C THR A 505 19.47 -7.18 -19.87
N PRO A 506 18.80 -6.69 -18.82
CA PRO A 506 18.02 -5.46 -18.89
C PRO A 506 18.89 -4.23 -19.20
N GLN A 507 18.22 -3.10 -19.46
CA GLN A 507 18.89 -1.80 -19.59
C GLN A 507 19.77 -1.52 -18.36
N ARG A 508 21.00 -1.06 -18.64
CA ARG A 508 21.99 -0.72 -17.62
C ARG A 508 22.00 0.78 -17.35
N TYR A 509 22.15 1.13 -16.08
CA TYR A 509 22.20 2.48 -15.55
C TYR A 509 23.57 2.73 -14.91
N GLY A 510 24.09 3.95 -15.04
CA GLY A 510 25.33 4.38 -14.41
C GLY A 510 25.18 4.52 -12.89
N HIS A 511 24.02 4.95 -12.42
CA HIS A 511 23.71 5.04 -10.99
C HIS A 511 22.30 4.56 -10.68
N ILE A 512 22.12 3.84 -9.58
CA ILE A 512 20.80 3.39 -9.11
C ILE A 512 20.56 3.89 -7.68
N VAL A 513 19.47 4.61 -7.47
CA VAL A 513 18.97 4.93 -6.12
C VAL A 513 17.85 3.99 -5.78
N ILE A 514 17.91 3.35 -4.62
CA ILE A 514 16.90 2.40 -4.16
C ILE A 514 16.37 2.92 -2.82
N ASP A 515 15.08 3.27 -2.76
CA ASP A 515 14.44 3.60 -1.48
C ASP A 515 13.72 2.37 -0.88
N GLU A 516 13.58 2.37 0.45
CA GLU A 516 13.02 1.26 1.23
C GLU A 516 13.69 -0.10 0.95
N ALA A 517 15.01 -0.09 0.75
CA ALA A 517 15.79 -1.24 0.29
C ALA A 517 15.75 -2.44 1.25
N GLN A 518 15.37 -2.26 2.51
CA GLN A 518 15.22 -3.35 3.47
C GLN A 518 14.09 -4.33 3.12
N ASP A 519 13.20 -3.98 2.18
CA ASP A 519 12.17 -4.90 1.68
C ASP A 519 12.57 -5.64 0.40
N LEU A 520 13.74 -5.32 -0.16
CA LEU A 520 14.25 -6.03 -1.33
C LEU A 520 14.54 -7.49 -0.98
N THR A 521 14.11 -8.37 -1.87
CA THR A 521 14.43 -9.79 -1.77
C THR A 521 15.78 -10.10 -2.40
N PRO A 522 16.47 -11.18 -1.98
CA PRO A 522 17.74 -11.58 -2.57
C PRO A 522 17.70 -11.69 -4.12
N MET A 523 16.65 -12.30 -4.68
CA MET A 523 16.51 -12.40 -6.15
C MET A 523 16.29 -11.04 -6.82
N GLN A 524 15.58 -10.11 -6.17
CA GLN A 524 15.41 -8.75 -6.67
C GLN A 524 16.72 -7.97 -6.64
N ALA A 525 17.52 -8.11 -5.57
CA ALA A 525 18.85 -7.50 -5.47
C ALA A 525 19.78 -7.99 -6.60
N ARG A 526 19.77 -9.30 -6.89
CA ARG A 526 20.51 -9.89 -8.02
C ARG A 526 20.08 -9.31 -9.38
N SER A 527 18.78 -9.12 -9.57
CA SER A 527 18.24 -8.47 -10.78
C SER A 527 18.66 -7.00 -10.88
N LEU A 528 18.61 -6.24 -9.78
CA LEU A 528 19.05 -4.85 -9.72
C LEU A 528 20.55 -4.71 -10.01
N ARG A 529 21.39 -5.63 -9.52
CA ARG A 529 22.82 -5.65 -9.86
C ARG A 529 23.06 -5.74 -11.37
N ARG A 530 22.28 -6.55 -12.10
CA ARG A 530 22.39 -6.67 -13.57
C ARG A 530 21.99 -5.38 -14.32
N ARG A 531 21.17 -4.53 -13.68
CA ARG A 531 20.78 -3.21 -14.19
C ARG A 531 21.81 -2.13 -13.88
N CYS A 532 22.80 -2.40 -13.03
CA CYS A 532 23.88 -1.47 -12.78
C CYS A 532 25.02 -1.72 -13.79
N ALA A 533 25.56 -0.65 -14.37
CA ALA A 533 26.71 -0.73 -15.25
C ALA A 533 27.94 -1.32 -14.52
N ALA A 534 28.91 -1.82 -15.27
CA ALA A 534 30.11 -2.46 -14.69
C ALA A 534 30.91 -1.51 -13.77
N GLN A 535 30.96 -0.23 -14.11
CA GLN A 535 31.56 0.85 -13.31
C GLN A 535 30.48 1.74 -12.66
N GLY A 536 29.24 1.25 -12.60
CA GLY A 536 28.14 1.99 -12.00
C GLY A 536 28.13 1.87 -10.48
N SER A 537 27.32 2.71 -9.83
CA SER A 537 27.18 2.70 -8.38
C SER A 537 25.73 2.73 -7.92
N MET A 538 25.53 2.54 -6.62
CA MET A 538 24.21 2.54 -6.02
C MET A 538 24.17 3.39 -4.75
N THR A 539 23.04 4.08 -4.56
CA THR A 539 22.68 4.70 -3.28
C THR A 539 21.47 3.94 -2.74
N VAL A 540 21.71 3.09 -1.74
CA VAL A 540 20.73 2.20 -1.13
C VAL A 540 20.22 2.85 0.14
N LEU A 541 18.95 3.22 0.20
CA LEU A 541 18.34 3.92 1.33
C LEU A 541 17.40 2.95 2.05
N GLY A 542 17.46 2.92 3.38
CA GLY A 542 16.53 2.08 4.12
C GLY A 542 16.58 2.23 5.63
N ASP A 543 15.66 1.51 6.27
CA ASP A 543 15.59 1.36 7.71
C ASP A 543 15.31 -0.10 8.06
N LEU A 544 16.33 -0.83 8.51
CA LEU A 544 16.18 -2.22 8.94
C LEU A 544 15.13 -2.43 10.05
N ALA A 545 14.79 -1.43 10.87
CA ALA A 545 13.69 -1.54 11.83
C ALA A 545 12.31 -1.65 11.13
N GLN A 546 12.20 -1.09 9.93
CA GLN A 546 10.99 -1.08 9.08
C GLN A 546 10.97 -2.19 8.04
N ALA A 547 11.74 -3.27 8.23
CA ALA A 547 11.76 -4.42 7.33
C ALA A 547 10.47 -5.24 7.45
N THR A 548 9.60 -5.12 6.44
CA THR A 548 8.29 -5.78 6.38
C THR A 548 8.19 -6.77 5.21
N GLY A 549 9.25 -6.89 4.41
CA GLY A 549 9.36 -7.84 3.32
C GLY A 549 9.36 -9.32 3.75
N PRO A 550 9.29 -10.25 2.77
CA PRO A 550 9.26 -11.69 3.03
C PRO A 550 10.55 -12.21 3.68
N HIS A 551 11.66 -11.51 3.46
CA HIS A 551 12.96 -11.72 4.08
C HIS A 551 13.22 -10.58 5.05
N THR A 552 13.28 -10.89 6.34
CA THR A 552 13.65 -9.90 7.36
C THR A 552 15.17 -9.85 7.47
N HIS A 553 15.76 -8.74 7.06
CA HIS A 553 17.20 -8.51 7.20
C HIS A 553 17.50 -7.93 8.58
N THR A 554 18.49 -8.50 9.27
CA THR A 554 19.00 -8.03 10.57
C THR A 554 20.16 -7.06 10.42
N ASP A 555 20.85 -7.12 9.29
CA ASP A 555 21.99 -6.32 8.89
C ASP A 555 21.94 -6.06 7.37
N TRP A 556 22.85 -5.25 6.87
CA TRP A 556 22.97 -4.96 5.45
C TRP A 556 23.92 -5.90 4.71
N ASP A 557 24.57 -6.85 5.39
CA ASP A 557 25.68 -7.61 4.80
C ASP A 557 25.21 -8.44 3.61
N ARG A 558 24.10 -9.16 3.78
CA ARG A 558 23.53 -10.00 2.72
C ARG A 558 23.12 -9.18 1.50
N LEU A 559 22.38 -8.08 1.70
CA LEU A 559 21.91 -7.23 0.59
C LEU A 559 23.06 -6.46 -0.06
N GLY A 560 23.96 -5.87 0.73
CA GLY A 560 25.12 -5.15 0.24
C GLY A 560 26.01 -6.02 -0.63
N THR A 561 26.29 -7.25 -0.18
CA THR A 561 27.07 -8.24 -0.95
C THR A 561 26.40 -8.61 -2.28
N LEU A 562 25.08 -8.81 -2.29
CA LEU A 562 24.34 -9.15 -3.52
C LEU A 562 24.29 -7.99 -4.50
N LEU A 563 24.11 -6.77 -3.99
CA LEU A 563 24.09 -5.56 -4.80
C LEU A 563 25.48 -5.19 -5.32
N SER A 564 26.56 -5.58 -4.63
CA SER A 564 27.95 -5.37 -5.04
C SER A 564 28.54 -6.47 -5.90
N ASP A 565 27.80 -7.57 -6.12
CA ASP A 565 28.33 -8.78 -6.75
C ASP A 565 29.62 -9.27 -6.06
N HIS A 566 29.58 -9.25 -4.72
CA HIS A 566 30.69 -9.58 -3.83
C HIS A 566 31.87 -8.60 -3.87
N GLY A 567 31.66 -7.37 -4.35
CA GLY A 567 32.61 -6.26 -4.25
C GLY A 567 32.45 -5.41 -2.98
N ASP A 568 33.21 -4.32 -2.90
CA ASP A 568 33.19 -3.40 -1.77
C ASP A 568 31.89 -2.58 -1.69
N TRP A 569 31.33 -2.47 -0.48
CA TRP A 569 30.17 -1.65 -0.16
C TRP A 569 30.32 -1.11 1.26
N ARG A 570 29.61 -0.02 1.59
CA ARG A 570 29.71 0.61 2.92
C ARG A 570 28.38 1.12 3.44
N VAL A 571 28.24 1.15 4.76
CA VAL A 571 27.09 1.72 5.47
C VAL A 571 27.44 3.09 6.03
N ALA A 572 26.51 4.04 5.90
CA ALA A 572 26.50 5.30 6.62
C ALA A 572 25.19 5.41 7.41
N GLU A 573 25.28 5.86 8.67
CA GLU A 573 24.13 5.99 9.55
C GLU A 573 23.65 7.44 9.70
N LEU A 574 22.33 7.61 9.71
CA LEU A 574 21.64 8.85 10.07
C LEU A 574 20.85 8.64 11.37
N ASN A 575 21.39 9.15 12.47
CA ASN A 575 20.89 8.91 13.83
C ASN A 575 20.09 10.09 14.42
N THR A 576 19.89 11.16 13.67
CA THR A 576 19.15 12.35 14.12
C THR A 576 17.82 12.45 13.37
N SER A 577 16.70 12.40 14.10
CA SER A 577 15.36 12.59 13.54
C SER A 577 14.94 14.05 13.65
N TYR A 578 14.63 14.65 12.51
CA TYR A 578 14.16 16.04 12.43
C TYR A 578 12.64 16.10 12.25
N ARG A 579 12.04 15.08 11.63
CA ARG A 579 10.63 15.12 11.24
C ARG A 579 9.68 14.55 12.27
N VAL A 580 10.06 13.50 12.99
CA VAL A 580 9.17 12.88 13.99
C VAL A 580 9.38 13.60 15.34
N PRO A 581 8.31 14.07 16.02
CA PRO A 581 8.42 14.67 17.35
C PRO A 581 9.07 13.74 18.38
N ALA A 582 9.76 14.33 19.36
CA ALA A 582 10.42 13.61 20.44
C ALA A 582 9.45 12.79 21.26
N GLU A 583 8.26 13.31 21.53
CA GLU A 583 7.21 12.64 22.30
C GLU A 583 6.74 11.35 21.60
N ILE A 584 6.60 11.38 20.27
CA ILE A 584 6.25 10.19 19.47
C ILE A 584 7.41 9.19 19.50
N MET A 585 8.64 9.64 19.33
CA MET A 585 9.81 8.75 19.37
C MET A 585 9.98 8.11 20.75
N GLU A 586 9.79 8.86 21.84
CA GLU A 586 9.82 8.33 23.20
C GLU A 586 8.73 7.27 23.43
N PHE A 587 7.50 7.55 22.98
CA PHE A 587 6.38 6.60 23.05
C PHE A 587 6.66 5.29 22.29
N VAL A 588 7.33 5.36 21.13
CA VAL A 588 7.59 4.20 20.28
C VAL A 588 8.91 3.49 20.63
N ALA A 589 9.79 4.10 21.44
CA ALA A 589 11.11 3.56 21.75
C ALA A 589 11.11 2.11 22.31
N PRO A 590 10.19 1.69 23.20
CA PRO A 590 10.11 0.30 23.65
C PRO A 590 9.84 -0.69 22.51
N LEU A 591 8.95 -0.32 21.59
CA LEU A 591 8.63 -1.14 20.42
C LEU A 591 9.84 -1.21 19.47
N ALA A 592 10.54 -0.08 19.26
CA ALA A 592 11.75 -0.03 18.45
C ALA A 592 12.84 -0.98 18.97
N ARG A 593 13.09 -0.98 20.28
CA ARG A 593 14.04 -1.89 20.94
C ARG A 593 13.63 -3.36 20.79
N THR A 594 12.33 -3.64 20.78
CA THR A 594 11.81 -4.99 20.57
C THR A 594 12.01 -5.47 19.13
N VAL A 595 11.72 -4.63 18.14
CA VAL A 595 11.78 -5.04 16.72
C VAL A 595 13.19 -5.04 16.15
N ALA A 596 14.08 -4.16 16.63
CA ALA A 596 15.44 -4.02 16.14
C ALA A 596 16.44 -3.65 17.28
N PRO A 597 16.77 -4.61 18.16
CA PRO A 597 17.56 -4.35 19.37
C PRO A 597 19.00 -3.90 19.11
N THR A 598 19.55 -4.26 17.95
CA THR A 598 20.95 -3.96 17.58
C THR A 598 21.13 -2.61 16.89
N LEU A 599 20.04 -1.96 16.47
CA LEU A 599 20.12 -0.69 15.74
C LEU A 599 20.11 0.51 16.70
N PRO A 600 20.91 1.55 16.40
CA PRO A 600 20.81 2.80 17.14
C PRO A 600 19.43 3.43 16.94
N TYR A 601 18.77 3.78 18.05
CA TYR A 601 17.50 4.48 18.00
C TYR A 601 17.73 5.97 17.68
N PRO A 602 17.06 6.55 16.67
CA PRO A 602 17.30 7.93 16.30
C PRO A 602 16.89 8.90 17.40
N GLN A 603 17.72 9.94 17.62
CA GLN A 603 17.42 11.02 18.55
C GLN A 603 16.57 12.08 17.85
N ALA A 604 15.34 12.27 18.32
CA ALA A 604 14.51 13.37 17.89
C ALA A 604 15.01 14.69 18.48
N VAL A 605 15.10 15.71 17.63
CA VAL A 605 15.55 17.04 18.06
C VAL A 605 14.40 18.02 18.29
N ARG A 606 13.22 17.71 17.74
CA ARG A 606 12.03 18.57 17.80
C ARG A 606 11.03 18.05 18.82
N ALA A 607 10.52 18.93 19.67
CA ALA A 607 9.36 18.71 20.52
C ALA A 607 8.17 19.53 20.01
N VAL A 608 6.95 19.01 20.20
CA VAL A 608 5.70 19.70 19.80
C VAL A 608 4.85 20.06 21.02
N GLY A 609 4.88 19.25 22.09
CA GLY A 609 4.12 19.45 23.31
C GLY A 609 3.50 18.15 23.84
N GLU A 610 2.95 18.20 25.05
CA GLU A 610 2.42 17.02 25.75
C GLU A 610 1.24 16.34 25.03
N ASP A 611 0.47 17.10 24.23
CA ASP A 611 -0.65 16.58 23.43
C ASP A 611 -0.21 15.94 22.09
N ALA A 612 1.10 15.86 21.82
CA ALA A 612 1.62 15.25 20.59
C ALA A 612 1.33 13.74 20.51
N VAL A 613 1.18 13.06 21.65
CA VAL A 613 0.78 11.65 21.71
C VAL A 613 -0.46 11.50 22.58
N ARG A 614 -1.51 10.91 22.03
CA ARG A 614 -2.75 10.65 22.76
C ARG A 614 -3.15 9.19 22.64
N THR A 615 -3.44 8.54 23.76
CA THR A 615 -4.03 7.20 23.81
C THR A 615 -5.47 7.30 24.25
N VAL A 616 -6.39 6.71 23.48
CA VAL A 616 -7.83 6.79 23.69
C VAL A 616 -8.38 5.37 23.77
N ALA A 617 -8.86 4.99 24.95
CA ALA A 617 -9.60 3.75 25.14
C ALA A 617 -11.07 3.97 24.74
N THR A 618 -11.63 3.07 23.95
CA THR A 618 -13.05 3.10 23.53
C THR A 618 -13.72 1.74 23.69
N GLU A 619 -15.05 1.73 23.58
CA GLU A 619 -15.87 0.52 23.59
C GLU A 619 -16.02 -0.03 22.16
N PRO A 620 -16.09 -1.37 21.94
CA PRO A 620 -16.13 -1.96 20.60
C PRO A 620 -17.21 -1.42 19.67
N TRP A 621 -18.39 -1.07 20.20
CA TRP A 621 -19.50 -0.53 19.41
C TRP A 621 -19.37 0.97 19.10
N LYS A 622 -18.45 1.69 19.75
CA LYS A 622 -18.17 3.12 19.48
C LYS A 622 -16.94 3.31 18.60
N LEU A 623 -16.17 2.26 18.32
CA LEU A 623 -14.88 2.35 17.65
C LEU A 623 -14.93 3.17 16.36
N LEU A 624 -15.93 2.93 15.50
CA LEU A 624 -16.10 3.64 14.23
C LEU A 624 -16.47 5.11 14.44
N ASP A 625 -17.49 5.38 15.27
CA ASP A 625 -17.94 6.74 15.58
C ASP A 625 -16.82 7.57 16.23
N ASP A 626 -16.09 7.00 17.18
CA ASP A 626 -14.96 7.64 17.85
C ASP A 626 -13.76 7.83 16.90
N THR A 627 -13.56 6.91 15.94
CA THR A 627 -12.55 7.06 14.87
C THR A 627 -12.87 8.27 14.00
N VAL A 628 -14.12 8.40 13.55
CA VAL A 628 -14.58 9.53 12.75
C VAL A 628 -14.49 10.83 13.55
N ALA A 629 -14.97 10.84 14.79
CA ALA A 629 -14.90 12.02 15.65
C ALA A 629 -13.47 12.51 15.88
N GLU A 630 -12.53 11.58 16.11
CA GLU A 630 -11.12 11.93 16.30
C GLU A 630 -10.46 12.38 14.99
N ALA A 631 -10.78 11.75 13.86
CA ALA A 631 -10.31 12.21 12.55
C ALA A 631 -10.80 13.64 12.26
N THR A 632 -12.08 13.94 12.47
CA THR A 632 -12.66 15.28 12.31
C THR A 632 -12.02 16.30 13.24
N ARG A 633 -11.73 15.93 14.49
CA ARG A 633 -11.01 16.80 15.43
C ARG A 633 -9.62 17.20 14.92
N LEU A 634 -8.90 16.28 14.27
CA LEU A 634 -7.57 16.50 13.70
C LEU A 634 -7.59 17.31 12.41
N ILE A 635 -8.68 17.24 11.63
CA ILE A 635 -8.87 18.14 10.47
C ILE A 635 -8.92 19.60 10.93
N GLY A 636 -9.62 19.87 12.04
CA GLY A 636 -9.81 21.22 12.58
C GLY A 636 -8.52 21.91 13.06
N THR A 637 -7.40 21.20 13.18
CA THR A 637 -6.10 21.79 13.55
C THR A 637 -5.38 22.38 12.34
N SER A 638 -5.98 23.41 11.71
CA SER A 638 -5.34 24.16 10.63
C SER A 638 -4.29 25.15 11.15
N ASP A 639 -3.30 25.51 10.31
CA ASP A 639 -2.37 26.62 10.59
C ASP A 639 -2.92 27.99 10.13
N GLY A 640 -4.22 28.06 9.86
CA GLY A 640 -4.90 29.25 9.33
C GLY A 640 -4.71 29.49 7.83
N GLN A 641 -3.86 28.72 7.13
CA GLN A 641 -3.62 28.87 5.69
C GLN A 641 -3.94 27.61 4.88
N THR A 642 -3.60 26.41 5.37
CA THR A 642 -3.99 25.16 4.70
C THR A 642 -4.37 24.05 5.67
N LEU A 643 -5.21 23.12 5.19
CA LEU A 643 -5.62 21.93 5.94
C LEU A 643 -4.42 21.00 6.15
N ARG A 644 -4.34 20.39 7.33
CA ARG A 644 -3.32 19.40 7.68
C ARG A 644 -3.76 18.01 7.25
N SER A 645 -2.79 17.19 6.83
CA SER A 645 -3.04 15.82 6.40
C SER A 645 -3.26 14.88 7.59
N VAL A 646 -4.28 14.03 7.51
CA VAL A 646 -4.65 13.05 8.55
C VAL A 646 -4.62 11.65 7.95
N ALA A 647 -3.89 10.72 8.56
CA ALA A 647 -3.96 9.30 8.22
C ALA A 647 -4.68 8.51 9.31
N VAL A 648 -5.72 7.79 8.94
CA VAL A 648 -6.37 6.78 9.78
C VAL A 648 -5.83 5.42 9.37
N VAL A 649 -5.07 4.78 10.26
CA VAL A 649 -4.40 3.50 10.01
C VAL A 649 -5.14 2.39 10.74
N VAL A 650 -5.62 1.40 9.99
CA VAL A 650 -6.39 0.25 10.50
C VAL A 650 -5.69 -1.09 10.24
N PRO A 651 -6.06 -2.17 10.94
CA PRO A 651 -5.53 -3.50 10.66
C PRO A 651 -5.90 -3.97 9.23
N ASP A 652 -4.96 -4.59 8.51
CA ASP A 652 -5.10 -4.86 7.07
C ASP A 652 -6.35 -5.72 6.71
N ASP A 653 -6.78 -6.63 7.57
CA ASP A 653 -7.89 -7.58 7.32
C ASP A 653 -9.21 -7.20 8.03
N SER A 654 -9.35 -5.95 8.47
CA SER A 654 -10.49 -5.52 9.29
C SER A 654 -11.78 -5.19 8.50
N GLY A 655 -11.67 -4.88 7.21
CA GLY A 655 -12.77 -4.31 6.42
C GLY A 655 -13.11 -2.85 6.78
N TRP A 656 -12.41 -2.25 7.75
CA TRP A 656 -12.72 -0.91 8.26
C TRP A 656 -12.33 0.22 7.33
N ILE A 657 -11.52 -0.02 6.31
CA ILE A 657 -11.15 1.02 5.33
C ILE A 657 -12.41 1.56 4.66
N ASP A 658 -13.25 0.67 4.13
CA ASP A 658 -14.46 1.05 3.41
C ASP A 658 -15.51 1.63 4.37
N GLU A 659 -15.63 1.04 5.55
CA GLU A 659 -16.60 1.47 6.56
C GLU A 659 -16.29 2.86 7.12
N ILE A 660 -15.04 3.11 7.57
CA ILE A 660 -14.63 4.43 8.06
C ILE A 660 -14.68 5.46 6.94
N SER A 661 -14.27 5.11 5.71
CA SER A 661 -14.37 6.03 4.57
C SER A 661 -15.81 6.43 4.31
N HIS A 662 -16.74 5.46 4.31
CA HIS A 662 -18.16 5.72 4.14
C HIS A 662 -18.74 6.59 5.27
N HIS A 663 -18.37 6.33 6.53
CA HIS A 663 -18.80 7.16 7.66
C HIS A 663 -18.22 8.58 7.61
N LEU A 664 -16.99 8.76 7.11
CA LEU A 664 -16.40 10.09 6.88
C LEU A 664 -17.11 10.83 5.74
N ASP A 665 -17.53 10.13 4.68
CA ASP A 665 -18.26 10.72 3.56
C ASP A 665 -19.69 11.19 3.96
N LEU A 666 -20.30 10.50 4.94
CA LEU A 666 -21.62 10.82 5.47
C LEU A 666 -21.59 11.77 6.68
N ALA A 667 -20.41 12.12 7.20
CA ALA A 667 -20.29 12.91 8.41
C ALA A 667 -20.71 14.37 8.19
N ASP A 668 -21.71 14.82 8.95
CA ASP A 668 -22.15 16.22 8.96
C ASP A 668 -21.02 17.15 9.43
N GLY A 669 -20.74 18.21 8.66
CA GLY A 669 -19.78 19.25 9.03
C GLY A 669 -18.35 19.06 8.50
N ILE A 670 -18.09 18.06 7.65
CA ILE A 670 -16.84 17.93 6.89
C ILE A 670 -17.06 18.45 5.47
N THR A 671 -16.26 19.42 5.04
CA THR A 671 -16.26 19.90 3.64
C THR A 671 -15.53 18.92 2.70
N GLU A 672 -15.79 18.99 1.39
CA GLU A 672 -15.11 18.13 0.40
C GLU A 672 -13.57 18.25 0.47
N GLN A 673 -13.05 19.46 0.69
CA GLN A 673 -11.61 19.72 0.86
C GLN A 673 -11.05 19.12 2.15
N GLU A 674 -11.81 19.15 3.24
CA GLU A 674 -11.44 18.53 4.51
C GLU A 674 -11.44 17.01 4.41
N ARG A 675 -12.38 16.46 3.64
CA ARG A 675 -12.45 15.03 3.38
C ARG A 675 -11.24 14.54 2.58
N GLU A 676 -10.81 15.30 1.57
CA GLU A 676 -9.59 15.02 0.78
C GLU A 676 -8.31 14.99 1.65
N ALA A 677 -8.30 15.70 2.78
CA ALA A 677 -7.15 15.71 3.69
C ALA A 677 -7.03 14.43 4.55
N VAL A 678 -8.07 13.59 4.60
CA VAL A 678 -8.10 12.34 5.38
C VAL A 678 -7.86 11.12 4.50
N SER A 679 -6.78 10.39 4.77
CA SER A 679 -6.47 9.10 4.15
C SER A 679 -6.77 7.96 5.12
N VAL A 680 -7.67 7.04 4.75
CA VAL A 680 -7.89 5.79 5.49
C VAL A 680 -7.08 4.68 4.83
N LEU A 681 -6.20 4.02 5.59
CA LEU A 681 -5.19 3.10 5.07
C LEU A 681 -5.08 1.84 5.93
N ALA A 682 -4.79 0.71 5.30
CA ALA A 682 -4.26 -0.46 5.98
C ALA A 682 -2.86 -0.17 6.55
N ALA A 683 -2.48 -0.82 7.65
CA ALA A 683 -1.15 -0.69 8.26
C ALA A 683 -0.01 -0.93 7.26
N ALA A 684 -0.15 -1.93 6.38
CA ALA A 684 0.82 -2.21 5.32
C ALA A 684 0.95 -1.07 4.27
N GLN A 685 -0.08 -0.22 4.11
CA GLN A 685 -0.09 0.89 3.16
C GLN A 685 0.47 2.20 3.74
N ALA A 686 0.68 2.29 5.05
CA ALA A 686 1.23 3.48 5.71
C ALA A 686 2.72 3.71 5.37
N LYS A 687 3.42 2.68 4.88
CA LYS A 687 4.85 2.71 4.59
C LYS A 687 5.18 3.69 3.45
N GLY A 688 6.32 4.38 3.55
CA GLY A 688 6.82 5.32 2.54
C GLY A 688 6.05 6.65 2.46
N MET A 689 5.08 6.87 3.35
CA MET A 689 4.30 8.11 3.45
C MET A 689 4.62 8.87 4.73
N GLU A 690 4.26 10.15 4.81
CA GLU A 690 4.31 10.96 6.04
C GLU A 690 3.04 11.82 6.11
N TYR A 691 2.49 11.96 7.31
CA TYR A 691 1.26 12.71 7.59
C TYR A 691 1.48 13.66 8.76
N ASP A 692 0.76 14.79 8.77
CA ASP A 692 0.81 15.69 9.93
C ASP A 692 0.21 14.99 11.15
N HIS A 693 -0.95 14.37 11.00
CA HIS A 693 -1.62 13.63 12.05
C HIS A 693 -1.81 12.17 11.67
N VAL A 694 -1.56 11.27 12.61
CA VAL A 694 -1.81 9.82 12.43
C VAL A 694 -2.70 9.33 13.55
N LEU A 695 -3.78 8.64 13.18
CA LEU A 695 -4.69 7.93 14.07
C LEU A 695 -4.52 6.43 13.83
N VAL A 696 -3.94 5.69 14.78
CA VAL A 696 -3.80 4.23 14.69
C VAL A 696 -4.93 3.56 15.46
N VAL A 697 -5.71 2.74 14.79
CA VAL A 697 -6.89 2.04 15.34
C VAL A 697 -6.54 0.58 15.62
N GLU A 698 -6.86 0.10 16.82
CA GLU A 698 -6.56 -1.26 17.31
C GLU A 698 -5.11 -1.72 17.09
N PRO A 699 -4.12 -1.07 17.75
CA PRO A 699 -2.71 -1.44 17.61
C PRO A 699 -2.41 -2.89 18.04
N ALA A 700 -3.17 -3.45 18.98
CA ALA A 700 -3.06 -4.86 19.39
C ALA A 700 -3.30 -5.83 18.22
N THR A 701 -4.35 -5.57 17.41
CA THR A 701 -4.67 -6.40 16.25
C THR A 701 -3.59 -6.35 15.17
N ILE A 702 -2.91 -5.21 15.03
CA ILE A 702 -1.76 -5.06 14.12
C ILE A 702 -0.57 -5.86 14.66
N ALA A 703 -0.28 -5.76 15.96
CA ALA A 703 0.83 -6.44 16.62
C ALA A 703 0.68 -7.98 16.65
N ASP A 704 -0.54 -8.51 16.76
CA ASP A 704 -0.83 -9.95 16.89
C ASP A 704 -0.43 -10.80 15.67
N ARG A 705 0.04 -10.17 14.59
CA ARG A 705 0.60 -10.84 13.41
C ARG A 705 2.07 -11.29 13.60
N GLY A 706 2.54 -11.30 14.84
CA GLY A 706 3.90 -11.68 15.21
C GLY A 706 4.93 -10.60 14.86
N PRO A 707 6.20 -10.98 14.62
CA PRO A 707 7.29 -10.01 14.42
C PRO A 707 7.07 -9.01 13.27
N ALA A 708 6.40 -9.45 12.18
CA ALA A 708 6.05 -8.58 11.07
C ALA A 708 4.99 -7.55 11.46
N GLY A 709 4.00 -7.95 12.27
CA GLY A 709 2.97 -7.06 12.82
C GLY A 709 3.53 -5.97 13.72
N LEU A 710 4.48 -6.32 14.60
CA LEU A 710 5.17 -5.34 15.45
C LEU A 710 5.94 -4.30 14.63
N ARG A 711 6.60 -4.72 13.55
CA ARG A 711 7.31 -3.80 12.62
C ARG A 711 6.34 -2.94 11.82
N GLN A 712 5.21 -3.49 11.39
CA GLN A 712 4.14 -2.71 10.75
C GLN A 712 3.56 -1.65 11.70
N LEU A 713 3.34 -2.02 12.97
CA LEU A 713 2.91 -1.08 14.00
C LEU A 713 3.96 0.02 14.22
N TYR A 714 5.25 -0.35 14.32
CA TYR A 714 6.35 0.62 14.41
C TYR A 714 6.35 1.60 13.23
N VAL A 715 6.16 1.10 12.00
CA VAL A 715 6.04 1.96 10.81
C VAL A 715 4.86 2.91 10.95
N ALA A 716 3.66 2.40 11.28
CA ALA A 716 2.44 3.19 11.39
C ALA A 716 2.55 4.32 12.43
N LEU A 717 3.06 4.03 13.63
CA LEU A 717 3.20 5.01 14.71
C LEU A 717 4.22 6.10 14.38
N THR A 718 5.18 5.83 13.49
CA THR A 718 6.28 6.75 13.15
C THR A 718 6.05 7.54 11.87
N ARG A 719 4.83 7.48 11.29
CA ARG A 719 4.45 8.27 10.11
C ARG A 719 4.00 9.70 10.41
N SER A 720 3.87 10.05 11.69
CA SER A 720 3.37 11.36 12.11
C SER A 720 4.47 12.41 12.22
N THR A 721 4.15 13.63 11.80
CA THR A 721 4.99 14.81 11.98
C THR A 721 4.38 15.91 12.83
N GLN A 722 3.20 15.74 13.42
CA GLN A 722 2.67 16.69 14.40
C GLN A 722 2.11 15.94 15.60
N SER A 723 1.11 15.08 15.39
CA SER A 723 0.53 14.31 16.50
C SER A 723 0.14 12.89 16.11
N LEU A 724 0.16 12.02 17.12
CA LEU A 724 -0.20 10.62 17.04
C LEU A 724 -1.35 10.37 18.02
N THR A 725 -2.48 9.90 17.51
CA THR A 725 -3.55 9.35 18.34
C THR A 725 -3.58 7.83 18.17
N VAL A 726 -3.70 7.10 19.28
CA VAL A 726 -3.89 5.65 19.31
C VAL A 726 -5.25 5.36 19.91
N LEU A 727 -6.18 4.82 19.10
CA LEU A 727 -7.53 4.46 19.50
C LEU A 727 -7.63 2.94 19.65
N HIS A 728 -8.07 2.45 20.81
CA HIS A 728 -8.04 1.03 21.11
C HIS A 728 -9.20 0.58 22.01
N THR A 729 -9.74 -0.62 21.76
CA THR A 729 -10.70 -1.30 22.63
C THR A 729 -10.03 -2.38 23.46
N SER A 730 -9.00 -3.02 22.89
CA SER A 730 -8.13 -3.97 23.58
C SER A 730 -6.98 -3.24 24.30
N PRO A 731 -6.37 -3.83 25.34
CA PRO A 731 -5.15 -3.27 25.93
C PRO A 731 -4.05 -3.03 24.90
N LEU A 732 -3.22 -2.01 25.12
CA LEU A 732 -2.08 -1.74 24.25
C LEU A 732 -1.08 -2.92 24.27
N PRO A 733 -0.40 -3.20 23.14
CA PRO A 733 0.63 -4.24 23.07
C PRO A 733 1.69 -4.10 24.17
N GLU A 734 2.11 -5.21 24.79
CA GLU A 734 3.17 -5.23 25.80
C GLU A 734 4.48 -4.59 25.32
N ALA A 735 4.78 -4.74 24.01
CA ALA A 735 5.94 -4.14 23.38
C ALA A 735 5.95 -2.60 23.38
N LEU A 736 4.81 -1.95 23.65
CA LEU A 736 4.71 -0.49 23.83
C LEU A 736 4.69 -0.06 25.30
N THR A 737 4.36 -0.96 26.23
CA THR A 737 4.15 -0.61 27.65
C THR A 737 5.28 -1.05 28.57
N ASN A 738 6.13 -1.99 28.16
CA ASN A 738 7.31 -2.39 28.95
C ASN A 738 8.43 -1.36 28.83
N THR A 739 8.44 -0.38 29.73
CA THR A 739 9.64 0.41 30.04
C THR A 739 10.55 -0.41 30.95
N ASP A 740 11.80 -0.61 30.55
CA ASP A 740 12.86 -1.17 31.39
C ASP A 740 12.99 -0.37 32.71
N ASP A 741 12.34 -0.84 33.76
CA ASP A 741 12.80 -0.53 35.12
C ASP A 741 14.07 -1.35 35.36
N GLY A 742 15.18 -0.65 35.49
CA GLY A 742 16.51 -1.22 35.53
C GLY A 742 16.69 -2.31 36.58
N GLY A 743 17.31 -3.40 36.16
CA GLY A 743 18.19 -4.25 36.98
C GLY A 743 17.66 -4.65 38.35
N THR A 744 16.70 -5.56 38.39
CA THR A 744 16.65 -6.56 39.48
C THR A 744 16.48 -7.90 38.81
N GLU A 745 17.45 -8.80 39.00
CA GLU A 745 17.38 -10.19 38.57
C GLU A 745 15.99 -10.76 38.93
N PRO A 746 15.29 -11.46 38.00
CA PRO A 746 14.11 -12.19 38.38
C PRO A 746 14.56 -13.31 39.32
N ALA A 747 14.23 -13.17 40.60
CA ALA A 747 14.22 -14.27 41.53
C ALA A 747 13.37 -15.41 40.93
N PRO A 748 13.78 -16.68 41.11
CA PRO A 748 13.04 -17.79 40.54
C PRO A 748 11.67 -17.82 41.20
N THR A 749 10.62 -17.48 40.44
CA THR A 749 9.25 -17.65 40.87
C THR A 749 9.02 -19.15 41.02
N GLU A 750 8.86 -19.56 42.28
CA GLU A 750 8.44 -20.90 42.66
C GLU A 750 7.20 -21.30 41.85
N GLY A 751 7.19 -22.56 41.42
CA GLY A 751 6.31 -23.07 40.40
C GLY A 751 4.84 -22.72 40.60
N GLU A 752 4.25 -22.11 39.58
CA GLU A 752 2.80 -22.16 39.42
C GLU A 752 2.40 -23.60 39.08
N PRO A 753 1.46 -24.20 39.85
CA PRO A 753 1.02 -25.56 39.61
C PRO A 753 0.31 -25.61 38.26
N GLY A 754 0.68 -26.60 37.44
CA GLY A 754 0.00 -26.87 36.18
C GLY A 754 -1.51 -26.88 36.39
N MET A 755 -2.21 -26.04 35.64
CA MET A 755 -3.67 -26.03 35.63
C MET A 755 -4.14 -27.41 35.16
N ALA A 756 -4.68 -28.17 36.10
CA ALA A 756 -5.52 -29.32 35.82
C ALA A 756 -6.78 -28.82 35.10
N ASP A 757 -7.28 -29.60 34.13
CA ASP A 757 -8.60 -29.45 33.50
C ASP A 757 -9.68 -29.19 34.56
N GLY A 758 -10.01 -27.92 34.78
CA GLY A 758 -11.19 -27.49 35.51
C GLY A 758 -12.26 -27.14 34.47
N ASP A 759 -13.44 -27.76 34.59
CA ASP A 759 -14.59 -27.55 33.70
C ASP A 759 -14.84 -26.06 33.45
N ILE A 760 -14.49 -25.59 32.24
CA ILE A 760 -14.82 -24.24 31.77
C ILE A 760 -16.34 -24.19 31.59
N PRO A 761 -17.07 -23.30 32.27
CA PRO A 761 -18.53 -23.24 32.17
C PRO A 761 -18.99 -22.86 30.76
N ASP A 762 -20.03 -23.50 30.22
CA ASP A 762 -20.49 -23.22 28.85
C ASP A 762 -21.08 -21.80 28.77
N ILE A 763 -20.95 -21.19 27.58
CA ILE A 763 -21.51 -19.87 27.29
C ILE A 763 -23.04 -19.94 27.42
N GLY A 764 -23.61 -19.00 28.17
CA GLY A 764 -25.02 -19.03 28.53
C GLY A 764 -25.32 -19.76 29.84
N THR A 765 -24.33 -20.14 30.65
CA THR A 765 -24.53 -20.65 32.02
C THR A 765 -24.85 -19.49 32.97
N ASP A 766 -25.89 -19.62 33.79
CA ASP A 766 -26.20 -18.66 34.85
C ASP A 766 -25.25 -18.81 36.03
N VAL A 767 -24.71 -17.69 36.49
CA VAL A 767 -23.71 -17.61 37.55
C VAL A 767 -24.05 -16.46 38.48
N ARG A 768 -24.28 -16.78 39.74
CA ARG A 768 -24.36 -15.78 40.80
C ARG A 768 -22.96 -15.44 41.26
N VAL A 769 -22.60 -14.15 41.23
CA VAL A 769 -21.25 -13.68 41.56
C VAL A 769 -21.28 -12.56 42.59
N ARG A 770 -20.18 -12.45 43.35
CA ARG A 770 -19.89 -11.29 44.20
C ARG A 770 -18.81 -10.44 43.58
N VAL A 771 -19.05 -9.15 43.39
CA VAL A 771 -18.03 -8.22 42.90
C VAL A 771 -16.95 -8.03 43.96
N THR A 772 -15.69 -8.19 43.58
CA THR A 772 -14.54 -8.15 44.50
C THR A 772 -13.72 -6.88 44.35
N ASP A 773 -13.49 -6.44 43.11
CA ASP A 773 -12.67 -5.27 42.82
C ASP A 773 -12.99 -4.68 41.43
N ARG A 774 -12.51 -3.47 41.15
CA ARG A 774 -12.55 -2.89 39.80
C ARG A 774 -11.37 -3.39 38.96
N ALA A 775 -11.60 -3.58 37.67
CA ALA A 775 -10.58 -3.92 36.68
C ALA A 775 -10.42 -2.78 35.65
N PRO A 776 -9.29 -2.69 34.93
CA PRO A 776 -9.11 -1.71 33.86
C PRO A 776 -10.21 -1.82 32.78
N GLY A 777 -10.54 -0.70 32.12
CA GLY A 777 -11.51 -0.67 31.03
C GLY A 777 -12.98 -0.82 31.46
N GLY A 778 -13.36 -0.29 32.63
CA GLY A 778 -14.77 -0.26 33.08
C GLY A 778 -15.35 -1.61 33.53
N ARG A 779 -14.52 -2.65 33.66
CA ARG A 779 -14.90 -4.02 34.08
C ARG A 779 -14.72 -4.22 35.59
N TYR A 780 -15.28 -5.31 36.12
CA TYR A 780 -15.23 -5.64 37.55
C TYR A 780 -14.76 -7.07 37.77
N LYS A 781 -13.79 -7.29 38.67
CA LYS A 781 -13.40 -8.63 39.11
C LYS A 781 -14.49 -9.21 39.98
N ALA A 782 -14.90 -10.44 39.71
CA ALA A 782 -15.96 -11.11 40.45
C ALA A 782 -15.53 -12.49 40.95
N LYS A 783 -16.17 -12.96 42.01
CA LYS A 783 -16.00 -14.31 42.55
C LYS A 783 -17.33 -15.07 42.44
N ALA A 784 -17.30 -16.28 41.89
CA ALA A 784 -18.49 -17.13 41.81
C ALA A 784 -18.99 -17.51 43.21
N LEU A 785 -20.30 -17.34 43.42
CA LEU A 785 -21.04 -17.83 44.57
C LEU A 785 -21.72 -19.16 44.24
N SER A 786 -22.33 -19.27 43.06
CA SER A 786 -22.93 -20.52 42.54
C SER A 786 -23.22 -20.44 41.03
N PRO A 787 -22.90 -21.46 40.21
CA PRO A 787 -22.08 -22.62 40.55
C PRO A 787 -20.63 -22.20 40.83
N ARG A 788 -19.85 -23.06 41.52
CA ARG A 788 -18.44 -22.79 41.75
C ARG A 788 -17.69 -22.86 40.42
N ILE A 789 -16.98 -21.78 40.08
CA ILE A 789 -16.13 -21.68 38.90
C ILE A 789 -14.74 -21.30 39.39
N ASP A 790 -13.75 -22.13 39.07
CA ASP A 790 -12.37 -21.95 39.54
C ASP A 790 -11.52 -21.10 38.55
N VAL A 791 -12.08 -20.70 37.40
CA VAL A 791 -11.49 -19.77 36.43
C VAL A 791 -11.77 -18.30 36.82
N PRO A 792 -10.83 -17.36 36.63
CA PRO A 792 -11.06 -15.94 36.91
C PRO A 792 -12.30 -15.37 36.21
N LEU A 793 -13.10 -14.56 36.92
CA LEU A 793 -14.34 -13.98 36.38
C LEU A 793 -14.24 -12.46 36.27
N LEU A 794 -14.55 -11.93 35.08
CA LEU A 794 -14.68 -10.50 34.82
C LEU A 794 -16.13 -10.17 34.46
N LEU A 795 -16.74 -9.23 35.16
CA LEU A 795 -18.07 -8.72 34.90
C LEU A 795 -17.99 -7.46 34.03
N THR A 796 -18.73 -7.46 32.92
CA THR A 796 -19.01 -6.27 32.12
C THR A 796 -20.38 -5.70 32.47
N VAL A 797 -20.51 -4.37 32.43
CA VAL A 797 -21.72 -3.64 32.81
C VAL A 797 -22.11 -2.71 31.66
N ARG A 798 -23.39 -2.71 31.29
CA ARG A 798 -23.90 -1.88 30.19
C ARG A 798 -23.77 -0.39 30.50
N HIS A 799 -23.40 0.39 29.49
CA HIS A 799 -23.35 1.86 29.56
C HIS A 799 -24.69 2.44 30.05
N GLY A 800 -24.63 3.26 31.12
CA GLY A 800 -25.80 3.87 31.76
C GLY A 800 -26.47 3.04 32.86
N SER A 801 -26.01 1.80 33.11
CA SER A 801 -26.45 1.01 34.27
C SER A 801 -25.67 1.42 35.52
N VAL A 802 -26.27 1.26 36.70
CA VAL A 802 -25.61 1.61 37.97
C VAL A 802 -24.35 0.74 38.14
N PRO A 803 -23.16 1.34 38.29
CA PRO A 803 -21.93 0.58 38.45
C PRO A 803 -21.96 -0.22 39.76
N PRO A 804 -21.67 -1.53 39.72
CA PRO A 804 -21.69 -2.36 40.90
C PRO A 804 -20.54 -2.00 41.84
N ARG A 805 -20.80 -2.13 43.14
CA ARG A 805 -19.84 -1.85 44.21
C ARG A 805 -19.15 -3.14 44.63
N PRO A 806 -17.87 -3.08 45.07
CA PRO A 806 -17.23 -4.21 45.73
C PRO A 806 -18.10 -4.70 46.89
N GLY A 807 -18.43 -5.99 46.88
CA GLY A 807 -19.36 -6.65 47.81
C GLY A 807 -20.74 -6.96 47.24
N ASP A 808 -21.16 -6.33 46.14
CA ASP A 808 -22.48 -6.56 45.54
C ASP A 808 -22.58 -7.98 44.99
N GLU A 809 -23.72 -8.63 45.24
CA GLU A 809 -24.07 -9.93 44.65
C GLU A 809 -24.99 -9.73 43.46
N LEU A 810 -24.64 -10.31 42.31
CA LEU A 810 -25.37 -10.17 41.07
C LEU A 810 -25.61 -11.54 40.44
N ASP A 811 -26.80 -11.71 39.88
CA ASP A 811 -27.11 -12.83 38.99
C ASP A 811 -26.64 -12.43 37.58
N CYS A 812 -25.66 -13.16 37.07
CA CYS A 812 -25.02 -12.93 35.79
C CYS A 812 -25.05 -14.23 34.98
N TRP A 813 -24.52 -14.18 33.76
CA TRP A 813 -24.27 -15.39 32.99
C TRP A 813 -22.98 -15.28 32.19
N VAL A 814 -22.44 -16.43 31.80
CA VAL A 814 -21.20 -16.55 31.02
C VAL A 814 -21.43 -16.05 29.61
N PHE A 815 -20.98 -14.84 29.32
CA PHE A 815 -21.08 -14.20 28.02
C PHE A 815 -20.01 -14.71 27.04
N ALA A 816 -18.79 -14.92 27.54
CA ALA A 816 -17.68 -15.43 26.76
C ALA A 816 -16.66 -16.16 27.64
N ASN A 817 -15.98 -17.13 27.06
CA ASN A 817 -14.80 -17.77 27.65
C ASN A 817 -13.57 -17.31 26.86
N GLU A 818 -12.62 -16.70 27.55
CA GLU A 818 -11.30 -16.36 27.02
C GLU A 818 -10.24 -17.28 27.61
N THR A 819 -9.04 -17.28 27.02
CA THR A 819 -7.96 -18.24 27.34
C THR A 819 -7.64 -18.29 28.84
N ASN A 820 -7.74 -17.15 29.54
CA ASN A 820 -7.33 -17.02 30.94
C ASN A 820 -8.46 -16.54 31.89
N HIS A 821 -9.68 -16.28 31.39
CA HIS A 821 -10.80 -15.80 32.21
C HIS A 821 -12.16 -15.99 31.53
N CYS A 822 -13.24 -16.00 32.31
CA CYS A 822 -14.61 -15.95 31.82
C CYS A 822 -15.18 -14.54 31.94
N LEU A 823 -15.79 -14.04 30.87
CA LEU A 823 -16.51 -12.78 30.84
C LEU A 823 -17.98 -13.02 31.18
N LEU A 824 -18.48 -12.30 32.17
CA LEU A 824 -19.83 -12.35 32.67
C LEU A 824 -20.59 -11.07 32.32
N THR A 825 -21.90 -11.19 32.10
CA THR A 825 -22.79 -10.03 31.96
C THR A 825 -24.09 -10.25 32.75
N ALA A 826 -24.69 -9.15 33.20
CA ALA A 826 -26.02 -9.15 33.80
C ALA A 826 -27.14 -8.85 32.75
N ASP A 827 -26.78 -8.53 31.51
CA ASP A 827 -27.72 -8.21 30.41
C ASP A 827 -28.28 -9.49 29.76
N GLN A 828 -29.58 -9.56 29.43
CA GLN A 828 -30.20 -10.73 28.78
C GLN A 828 -30.04 -10.76 27.25
N ARG A 829 -29.29 -9.83 26.66
CA ARG A 829 -29.10 -9.75 25.20
C ARG A 829 -28.46 -11.01 24.62
N GLY A 830 -29.06 -11.55 23.55
CA GLY A 830 -28.55 -12.73 22.84
C GLY A 830 -29.15 -14.07 23.27
N ARG A 831 -29.99 -14.08 24.33
CA ARG A 831 -30.61 -15.28 24.91
C ARG A 831 -32.06 -15.51 24.49
N GLN A 832 -32.60 -14.77 23.52
CA GLN A 832 -33.94 -15.04 23.01
C GLN A 832 -33.97 -16.38 22.26
N PRO A 833 -35.05 -17.16 22.35
CA PRO A 833 -35.19 -18.38 21.57
C PRO A 833 -35.30 -18.04 20.07
N ILE A 834 -34.86 -18.97 19.22
CA ILE A 834 -35.07 -18.88 17.77
C ILE A 834 -36.58 -18.81 17.50
N SER A 835 -37.03 -17.77 16.78
CA SER A 835 -38.45 -17.60 16.47
C SER A 835 -38.95 -18.68 15.49
N PRO A 836 -40.25 -19.05 15.50
CA PRO A 836 -40.79 -20.09 14.61
C PRO A 836 -40.49 -19.85 13.12
N ARG A 837 -40.61 -18.58 12.68
CA ARG A 837 -40.27 -18.17 11.31
C ARG A 837 -38.79 -18.35 10.98
N MET A 838 -37.90 -18.13 11.94
CA MET A 838 -36.46 -18.35 11.75
C MET A 838 -36.09 -19.83 11.85
N ALA A 839 -36.79 -20.61 12.67
CA ALA A 839 -36.59 -22.04 12.81
C ALA A 839 -36.82 -22.78 11.47
N GLU A 840 -37.86 -22.41 10.70
CA GLU A 840 -38.10 -22.95 9.36
C GLU A 840 -36.95 -22.63 8.38
N ARG A 841 -36.46 -21.38 8.40
CA ARG A 841 -35.33 -20.94 7.56
C ARG A 841 -34.04 -21.66 7.91
N TYR A 842 -33.77 -21.85 9.21
CA TYR A 842 -32.59 -22.56 9.70
C TYR A 842 -32.66 -24.05 9.43
N LEU A 843 -33.83 -24.67 9.55
CA LEU A 843 -34.02 -26.07 9.19
C LEU A 843 -33.70 -26.28 7.70
N ALA A 844 -34.18 -25.40 6.82
CA ALA A 844 -33.82 -25.42 5.41
C ALA A 844 -32.31 -25.19 5.19
N ALA A 845 -31.67 -24.27 5.92
CA ALA A 845 -30.24 -23.99 5.79
C ALA A 845 -29.36 -25.17 6.23
N LEU A 846 -29.75 -25.91 7.28
CA LEU A 846 -28.95 -26.99 7.87
C LEU A 846 -28.84 -28.25 6.99
N SER A 847 -29.77 -28.47 6.05
CA SER A 847 -29.71 -29.63 5.15
C SER A 847 -29.05 -29.37 3.79
N VAL A 848 -28.72 -28.11 3.48
CA VAL A 848 -28.24 -27.74 2.13
C VAL A 848 -26.91 -28.39 1.74
N LEU A 849 -25.97 -28.51 2.69
CA LEU A 849 -24.66 -29.13 2.41
C LEU A 849 -24.79 -30.64 2.18
N ASP A 850 -25.66 -31.30 2.94
CA ASP A 850 -25.97 -32.73 2.82
C ASP A 850 -26.65 -33.03 1.48
N GLU A 851 -27.66 -32.24 1.10
CA GLU A 851 -28.35 -32.34 -0.19
C GLU A 851 -27.39 -32.12 -1.37
N LEU A 852 -26.49 -31.13 -1.31
CA LEU A 852 -25.50 -30.86 -2.35
C LEU A 852 -24.45 -31.97 -2.49
N THR A 853 -24.15 -32.71 -1.42
CA THR A 853 -23.22 -33.86 -1.48
C THR A 853 -23.87 -35.15 -1.96
N ASN A 854 -25.19 -35.27 -1.85
CA ASN A 854 -25.94 -36.49 -2.20
C ASN A 854 -26.73 -36.34 -3.51
N ALA A 855 -26.82 -35.14 -4.07
CA ALA A 855 -27.44 -34.93 -5.36
C ALA A 855 -26.52 -35.41 -6.49
N ASP A 856 -27.06 -36.23 -7.40
CA ASP A 856 -26.38 -36.72 -8.62
C ASP A 856 -26.25 -35.60 -9.68
N GLY A 857 -25.62 -34.48 -9.31
CA GLY A 857 -25.40 -33.31 -10.18
C GLY A 857 -26.58 -32.34 -10.29
N THR A 858 -27.72 -32.62 -9.64
CA THR A 858 -28.88 -31.70 -9.60
C THR A 858 -28.77 -30.72 -8.43
N VAL A 859 -28.80 -29.42 -8.69
CA VAL A 859 -28.76 -28.39 -7.65
C VAL A 859 -30.13 -28.26 -6.97
N PRO A 860 -30.23 -28.39 -5.62
CA PRO A 860 -31.49 -28.18 -4.90
C PRO A 860 -32.04 -26.75 -5.03
N ASP A 861 -33.36 -26.61 -4.96
CA ASP A 861 -34.03 -25.30 -5.03
C ASP A 861 -33.52 -24.35 -3.95
N LYS A 862 -33.23 -23.11 -4.37
CA LYS A 862 -32.70 -22.02 -3.51
C LYS A 862 -31.45 -22.40 -2.70
N ALA A 863 -30.63 -23.34 -3.20
CA ALA A 863 -29.41 -23.78 -2.49
C ALA A 863 -28.46 -22.63 -2.13
N ARG A 864 -28.33 -21.61 -2.98
CA ARG A 864 -27.48 -20.43 -2.72
C ARG A 864 -28.01 -19.55 -1.57
N ASP A 865 -29.32 -19.41 -1.45
CA ASP A 865 -29.95 -18.67 -0.35
C ASP A 865 -29.76 -19.44 0.95
N ARG A 866 -29.99 -20.75 0.92
CA ARG A 866 -29.83 -21.66 2.07
C ARG A 866 -28.36 -21.72 2.55
N LEU A 867 -27.38 -21.69 1.64
CA LEU A 867 -25.95 -21.56 1.99
C LEU A 867 -25.62 -20.20 2.60
N SER A 868 -26.27 -19.13 2.12
CA SER A 868 -26.09 -17.78 2.68
C SER A 868 -26.66 -17.69 4.10
N GLU A 869 -27.79 -18.35 4.36
CA GLU A 869 -28.38 -18.49 5.69
C GLU A 869 -27.49 -19.31 6.63
N LEU A 870 -26.92 -20.43 6.17
CA LEU A 870 -26.00 -21.24 6.97
C LEU A 870 -24.73 -20.46 7.36
N LYS A 871 -24.17 -19.69 6.43
CA LYS A 871 -23.10 -18.71 6.70
C LYS A 871 -23.55 -17.65 7.71
N GLY A 872 -24.80 -17.18 7.58
CA GLY A 872 -25.43 -16.23 8.48
C GLY A 872 -25.55 -16.75 9.92
N MET A 873 -25.93 -18.02 10.10
CA MET A 873 -25.98 -18.68 11.41
C MET A 873 -24.60 -18.70 12.09
N ALA A 874 -23.54 -19.06 11.35
CA ALA A 874 -22.18 -19.05 11.88
C ALA A 874 -21.70 -17.63 12.25
N ASN A 875 -21.94 -16.65 11.38
CA ASN A 875 -21.58 -15.25 11.62
C ASN A 875 -22.31 -14.66 12.82
N ARG A 876 -23.59 -14.99 13.01
CA ARG A 876 -24.40 -14.54 14.14
C ARG A 876 -23.79 -14.95 15.48
N VAL A 877 -23.29 -16.19 15.57
CA VAL A 877 -22.61 -16.68 16.78
C VAL A 877 -21.22 -16.05 16.94
N LEU A 878 -20.48 -15.86 15.84
CA LEU A 878 -19.15 -15.22 15.85
C LEU A 878 -19.21 -13.73 16.25
N ARG A 879 -20.25 -13.01 15.82
CA ARG A 879 -20.43 -11.56 16.05
C ARG A 879 -21.20 -11.24 17.33
N ARG A 880 -21.99 -12.20 17.85
CA ARG A 880 -22.81 -12.04 19.07
C ARG A 880 -23.76 -10.83 19.00
N ASP A 881 -24.26 -10.53 17.80
CA ASP A 881 -24.94 -9.27 17.46
C ASP A 881 -26.48 -9.36 17.45
N GLN A 882 -27.05 -10.56 17.32
CA GLN A 882 -28.51 -10.79 17.25
C GLN A 882 -29.12 -11.35 18.54
N ALA A 883 -30.42 -11.17 18.73
CA ALA A 883 -31.08 -11.51 19.99
C ALA A 883 -31.09 -13.01 20.34
N ASP A 884 -30.87 -13.91 19.38
CA ASP A 884 -30.98 -15.37 19.49
C ASP A 884 -29.66 -16.14 19.34
N TRP A 885 -28.52 -15.43 19.32
CA TRP A 885 -27.22 -16.05 18.99
C TRP A 885 -26.82 -17.19 19.95
N VAL A 886 -27.21 -17.13 21.23
CA VAL A 886 -26.94 -18.19 22.21
C VAL A 886 -27.74 -19.45 21.89
N ASP A 887 -29.01 -19.30 21.49
CA ASP A 887 -29.86 -20.45 21.13
C ASP A 887 -29.41 -21.06 19.79
N VAL A 888 -29.00 -20.23 18.81
CA VAL A 888 -28.35 -20.71 17.57
C VAL A 888 -27.06 -21.47 17.85
N ARG A 889 -26.21 -20.97 18.77
CA ARG A 889 -24.99 -21.67 19.18
C ARG A 889 -25.30 -23.03 19.81
N ARG A 890 -26.32 -23.11 20.67
CA ARG A 890 -26.75 -24.38 21.29
C ARG A 890 -27.27 -25.37 20.26
N VAL A 891 -28.08 -24.91 19.31
CA VAL A 891 -28.58 -25.73 18.19
C VAL A 891 -27.43 -26.30 17.37
N LEU A 892 -26.35 -25.54 17.14
CA LEU A 892 -25.15 -26.00 16.42
C LEU A 892 -24.22 -26.90 17.26
N GLY A 893 -24.59 -27.27 18.49
CA GLY A 893 -23.79 -28.13 19.36
C GLY A 893 -22.67 -27.41 20.13
N SER A 894 -22.87 -26.14 20.48
CA SER A 894 -21.91 -25.31 21.22
C SER A 894 -20.47 -25.28 20.63
N PRO A 895 -20.30 -25.05 19.31
CA PRO A 895 -19.00 -25.07 18.65
C PRO A 895 -18.06 -23.95 19.15
N ASP A 896 -16.77 -24.19 19.08
CA ASP A 896 -15.74 -23.17 19.31
C ASP A 896 -15.60 -22.20 18.12
N LYS A 897 -14.81 -21.14 18.31
CA LYS A 897 -14.57 -20.11 17.29
C LYS A 897 -13.96 -20.70 16.01
N HIS A 898 -13.08 -21.70 16.13
CA HIS A 898 -12.41 -22.32 14.99
C HIS A 898 -13.40 -23.11 14.12
N ARG A 899 -14.22 -23.97 14.74
CA ARG A 899 -15.26 -24.75 14.05
C ARG A 899 -16.29 -23.85 13.39
N LEU A 900 -16.74 -22.78 14.04
CA LEU A 900 -17.65 -21.79 13.45
C LEU A 900 -17.06 -21.10 12.22
N THR A 901 -15.76 -20.76 12.27
CA THR A 901 -15.03 -20.18 11.14
C THR A 901 -14.98 -21.14 9.97
N LEU A 902 -14.70 -22.43 10.23
CA LEU A 902 -14.72 -23.48 9.22
C LEU A 902 -16.11 -23.64 8.57
N LEU A 903 -17.20 -23.61 9.34
CA LEU A 903 -18.57 -23.70 8.79
C LEU A 903 -18.90 -22.49 7.91
N ARG A 904 -18.56 -21.29 8.37
CA ARG A 904 -18.74 -20.03 7.62
C ARG A 904 -17.99 -20.09 6.28
N ASP A 905 -16.73 -20.49 6.31
CA ASP A 905 -15.86 -20.51 5.14
C ASP A 905 -16.27 -21.60 4.16
N LEU A 906 -16.67 -22.78 4.66
CA LEU A 906 -17.21 -23.87 3.85
C LEU A 906 -18.51 -23.44 3.14
N ALA A 907 -19.46 -22.84 3.85
CA ALA A 907 -20.71 -22.34 3.26
C ALA A 907 -20.45 -21.22 2.24
N ALA A 908 -19.52 -20.31 2.52
CA ALA A 908 -19.14 -19.23 1.61
C ALA A 908 -18.41 -19.73 0.35
N HIS A 909 -17.48 -20.67 0.50
CA HIS A 909 -16.77 -21.29 -0.61
C HIS A 909 -17.73 -22.09 -1.49
N THR A 910 -18.59 -22.92 -0.90
CA THR A 910 -19.59 -23.71 -1.62
C THR A 910 -20.58 -22.83 -2.39
N ASN A 911 -21.00 -21.69 -1.82
CA ASN A 911 -21.87 -20.73 -2.51
C ASN A 911 -21.18 -20.08 -3.71
N ARG A 912 -19.89 -19.75 -3.59
CA ARG A 912 -19.09 -19.22 -4.72
C ARG A 912 -18.92 -20.26 -5.81
N THR A 913 -18.51 -21.49 -5.49
CA THR A 913 -18.35 -22.56 -6.49
C THR A 913 -19.66 -22.91 -7.18
N LEU A 914 -20.79 -22.84 -6.45
CA LEU A 914 -22.12 -23.04 -7.01
C LEU A 914 -22.54 -21.88 -7.93
N LYS A 915 -22.18 -20.63 -7.60
CA LYS A 915 -22.39 -19.46 -8.47
C LYS A 915 -21.62 -19.60 -9.79
N ASP A 916 -20.40 -20.11 -9.71
CA ASP A 916 -19.50 -20.22 -10.85
C ASP A 916 -19.72 -21.49 -11.68
N GLY A 917 -20.72 -22.32 -11.33
CA GLY A 917 -21.07 -23.56 -12.04
C GLY A 917 -20.08 -24.72 -11.87
N ASN A 918 -19.12 -24.58 -10.95
CA ASN A 918 -17.96 -25.49 -10.79
C ASN A 918 -18.03 -26.32 -9.50
N LEU A 919 -19.24 -26.67 -9.03
CA LEU A 919 -19.39 -27.44 -7.80
C LEU A 919 -18.98 -28.91 -8.01
N ASP A 920 -17.89 -29.34 -7.36
CA ASP A 920 -17.50 -30.75 -7.26
C ASP A 920 -18.07 -31.36 -5.97
N ALA A 921 -19.10 -32.20 -6.11
CA ALA A 921 -19.77 -32.86 -5.00
C ALA A 921 -18.87 -33.85 -4.24
N ASN A 922 -17.90 -34.50 -4.90
CA ASN A 922 -16.97 -35.43 -4.25
C ASN A 922 -15.95 -34.68 -3.39
N ARG A 923 -15.45 -33.55 -3.89
CA ARG A 923 -14.58 -32.66 -3.13
C ARG A 923 -15.31 -32.06 -1.93
N LEU A 924 -16.53 -31.55 -2.13
CA LEU A 924 -17.37 -31.02 -1.05
C LEU A 924 -17.62 -32.09 0.03
N ARG A 925 -17.92 -33.34 -0.36
CA ARG A 925 -18.12 -34.46 0.57
C ARG A 925 -16.86 -34.74 1.41
N THR A 926 -15.69 -34.67 0.78
CA THR A 926 -14.40 -34.88 1.45
C THR A 926 -14.08 -33.75 2.43
N GLU A 927 -14.30 -32.50 2.02
CA GLU A 927 -14.11 -31.32 2.87
C GLU A 927 -15.09 -31.32 4.04
N LEU A 928 -16.36 -31.66 3.81
CA LEU A 928 -17.38 -31.76 4.85
C LEU A 928 -17.04 -32.85 5.87
N ALA A 929 -16.63 -34.05 5.43
CA ALA A 929 -16.21 -35.14 6.30
C ALA A 929 -15.00 -34.76 7.19
N ARG A 930 -14.01 -34.03 6.63
CA ARG A 930 -12.81 -33.57 7.36
C ARG A 930 -13.13 -32.57 8.48
N THR A 931 -14.21 -31.80 8.33
CA THR A 931 -14.56 -30.74 9.29
C THR A 931 -15.40 -31.21 10.49
N GLY A 932 -15.87 -32.45 10.48
CA GLY A 932 -16.68 -33.02 11.57
C GLY A 932 -18.06 -32.36 11.74
N TRP A 933 -18.54 -31.64 10.72
CA TRP A 933 -19.87 -31.01 10.69
C TRP A 933 -21.05 -31.91 10.26
N PRO A 934 -20.90 -33.03 9.51
CA PRO A 934 -22.06 -33.82 9.07
C PRO A 934 -23.01 -34.21 10.20
N GLU A 935 -22.44 -34.75 11.28
CA GLU A 935 -23.21 -35.22 12.43
C GLU A 935 -23.80 -34.06 13.24
N ALA A 936 -23.02 -33.01 13.47
CA ALA A 936 -23.48 -31.82 14.20
C ALA A 936 -24.61 -31.07 13.48
N LEU A 937 -24.56 -30.98 12.14
CA LEU A 937 -25.63 -30.37 11.35
C LEU A 937 -26.89 -31.25 11.30
N ARG A 938 -26.74 -32.58 11.33
CA ARG A 938 -27.86 -33.52 11.43
C ARG A 938 -28.56 -33.40 12.79
N GLU A 939 -27.80 -33.38 13.88
CA GLU A 939 -28.31 -33.20 15.24
C GLU A 939 -28.97 -31.83 15.44
N ALA A 940 -28.37 -30.77 14.87
CA ALA A 940 -28.97 -29.43 14.84
C ALA A 940 -30.33 -29.40 14.15
N ARG A 941 -30.46 -30.14 13.04
CA ARG A 941 -31.70 -30.27 12.25
C ARG A 941 -32.78 -30.98 13.04
N GLU A 942 -32.46 -32.12 13.65
CA GLU A 942 -33.37 -32.89 14.50
C GLU A 942 -33.83 -32.07 15.72
N THR A 943 -32.90 -31.34 16.34
CA THR A 943 -33.18 -30.45 17.46
C THR A 943 -34.16 -29.33 17.09
N LEU A 944 -33.97 -28.68 15.93
CA LEU A 944 -34.90 -27.65 15.46
C LEU A 944 -36.25 -28.23 15.00
N GLN A 945 -36.25 -29.42 14.39
CA GLN A 945 -37.46 -30.09 13.92
C GLN A 945 -38.37 -30.53 15.07
N HIS A 946 -37.80 -30.98 16.20
CA HIS A 946 -38.56 -31.28 17.42
C HIS A 946 -39.10 -30.04 18.14
N ARG A 947 -38.53 -28.85 17.89
CA ARG A 947 -39.02 -27.58 18.44
C ARG A 947 -40.19 -26.99 17.64
N LEU A 948 -40.43 -27.46 16.42
CA LEU A 948 -41.57 -27.07 15.60
C LEU A 948 -42.77 -28.00 15.93
N PRO A 949 -43.97 -27.47 16.23
CA PRO A 949 -45.13 -28.29 16.55
C PRO A 949 -45.53 -29.15 15.33
N THR A 950 -45.56 -30.47 15.50
CA THR A 950 -46.13 -31.40 14.52
C THR A 950 -47.64 -31.50 14.71
N GLY A 951 -48.44 -30.92 13.80
CA GLY A 951 -49.89 -31.10 13.77
C GLY A 951 -50.56 -30.42 12.58
N ASP A 952 -51.39 -31.18 11.86
CA ASP A 952 -52.26 -30.76 10.75
C ASP A 952 -53.18 -29.58 11.13
N PRO A 953 -53.67 -28.78 10.15
CA PRO A 953 -54.50 -27.61 10.42
C PRO A 953 -55.93 -28.04 10.78
N GLU A 954 -56.32 -27.91 12.05
CA GLU A 954 -57.74 -27.86 12.42
C GLU A 954 -58.32 -26.47 12.09
N PRO A 955 -59.52 -26.39 11.47
CA PRO A 955 -60.11 -25.13 11.03
C PRO A 955 -61.04 -24.56 12.10
N GLU A 956 -60.78 -23.35 12.59
CA GLU A 956 -61.72 -22.56 13.38
C GLU A 956 -61.36 -21.06 13.31
N PRO A 957 -62.31 -20.14 13.54
CA PRO A 957 -63.40 -19.77 12.63
C PRO A 957 -63.33 -18.27 12.25
N ASP A 958 -64.16 -17.85 11.29
CA ASP A 958 -64.30 -16.46 10.82
C ASP A 958 -64.42 -15.43 11.96
N PRO A 959 -63.68 -14.29 11.92
CA PRO A 959 -63.90 -13.20 12.84
C PRO A 959 -65.01 -12.27 12.31
N ALA A 960 -66.18 -12.31 12.97
CA ALA A 960 -67.22 -11.28 12.90
C ALA A 960 -67.18 -10.41 14.19
N PRO A 961 -67.71 -9.18 14.18
CA PRO A 961 -67.00 -8.00 14.69
C PRO A 961 -67.44 -7.50 16.09
N ALA A 962 -66.71 -6.48 16.55
CA ALA A 962 -66.90 -5.63 17.76
C ALA A 962 -66.12 -6.12 19.01
N THR A 963 -65.44 -5.31 19.82
CA THR A 963 -65.46 -3.84 20.06
C THR A 963 -64.19 -3.50 20.88
N PRO A 964 -63.48 -2.39 20.64
CA PRO A 964 -62.50 -1.88 21.60
C PRO A 964 -63.21 -1.05 22.67
N ASP A 965 -63.26 -1.58 23.88
CA ASP A 965 -63.63 -0.83 25.07
C ASP A 965 -62.38 -0.13 25.60
N HIS A 966 -62.24 1.17 25.32
CA HIS A 966 -61.61 2.15 26.19
C HIS A 966 -61.85 3.56 25.63
N GLN A 967 -62.72 4.30 26.32
CA GLN A 967 -63.00 5.71 26.11
C GLN A 967 -62.67 6.49 27.41
N PRO A 968 -62.62 7.82 27.40
CA PRO A 968 -61.38 8.61 27.39
C PRO A 968 -61.21 9.46 28.66
N GLN A 969 -60.02 10.01 28.91
CA GLN A 969 -59.89 11.17 29.80
C GLN A 969 -59.09 12.30 29.14
N GLN A 970 -59.86 13.36 28.85
CA GLN A 970 -59.44 14.71 28.50
C GLN A 970 -58.51 15.29 29.55
N LYS A 971 -57.62 16.20 29.14
CA LYS A 971 -57.13 17.23 30.04
C LYS A 971 -57.11 18.58 29.34
N GLU A 972 -57.88 19.49 29.92
CA GLU A 972 -58.06 20.89 29.59
C GLU A 972 -56.78 21.71 29.79
N SER A 973 -56.69 22.77 28.99
CA SER A 973 -55.82 23.96 29.07
C SER A 973 -56.18 24.84 30.30
N GLU A 974 -55.25 25.35 31.13
CA GLU A 974 -54.46 26.62 31.04
C GLU A 974 -53.87 26.91 32.46
N PRO A 975 -53.02 27.93 32.73
CA PRO A 975 -52.08 28.70 31.89
C PRO A 975 -50.68 28.89 32.56
N VAL A 976 -49.61 29.17 31.80
CA VAL A 976 -48.39 29.83 32.33
C VAL A 976 -47.82 30.81 31.30
N THR A 977 -47.65 32.06 31.71
CA THR A 977 -47.11 33.22 30.98
C THR A 977 -45.56 33.28 31.03
N PRO A 978 -44.87 34.18 30.30
CA PRO A 978 -43.93 33.80 29.25
C PRO A 978 -42.44 34.06 29.60
N ALA A 979 -41.53 33.32 28.96
CA ALA A 979 -40.11 33.68 28.93
C ALA A 979 -39.51 33.43 27.53
N GLU A 980 -39.25 34.54 26.86
CA GLU A 980 -38.21 34.87 25.87
C GLU A 980 -37.86 33.90 24.74
N ALA A 981 -38.04 34.41 23.52
CA ALA A 981 -37.68 33.80 22.26
C ALA A 981 -36.17 33.80 22.00
N LEU A 982 -35.67 32.68 21.48
CA LEU A 982 -34.44 32.57 20.69
C LEU A 982 -34.73 31.79 19.40
N PRO A 983 -34.05 32.09 18.28
CA PRO A 983 -34.49 31.69 16.93
C PRO A 983 -34.25 30.20 16.65
N VAL A 984 -35.26 29.56 16.05
CA VAL A 984 -35.24 28.17 15.57
C VAL A 984 -34.50 28.10 14.22
N THR A 985 -33.46 27.28 14.15
CA THR A 985 -32.78 26.83 12.91
C THR A 985 -33.67 25.84 12.14
N PRO A 986 -33.65 25.82 10.78
CA PRO A 986 -34.54 24.94 10.00
C PRO A 986 -34.13 23.46 10.07
N ALA A 987 -35.12 22.57 9.95
CA ALA A 987 -35.01 21.12 10.12
C ALA A 987 -34.33 20.38 8.92
N PRO A 988 -33.74 19.18 9.13
CA PRO A 988 -32.96 18.38 8.16
C PRO A 988 -33.67 18.03 6.84
N THR A 989 -34.99 18.15 6.76
CA THR A 989 -35.78 17.81 5.56
C THR A 989 -35.52 18.74 4.37
N GLN A 990 -35.03 19.98 4.60
CA GLN A 990 -34.77 20.94 3.52
C GLN A 990 -33.59 20.55 2.62
N GLY A 991 -32.53 19.94 3.18
CA GLY A 991 -31.35 19.51 2.41
C GLY A 991 -31.66 18.34 1.48
N LEU A 992 -32.42 17.35 1.97
CA LEU A 992 -32.88 16.22 1.15
C LEU A 992 -33.80 16.69 0.01
N LEU A 993 -34.77 17.57 0.30
CA LEU A 993 -35.67 18.12 -0.72
C LEU A 993 -34.89 18.84 -1.83
N HIS A 994 -33.91 19.68 -1.50
CA HIS A 994 -33.11 20.38 -2.50
C HIS A 994 -32.28 19.42 -3.38
N SER A 995 -31.76 18.34 -2.80
CA SER A 995 -31.01 17.31 -3.55
C SER A 995 -31.91 16.55 -4.54
N LEU A 996 -33.11 16.15 -4.08
CA LEU A 996 -34.12 15.49 -4.93
C LEU A 996 -34.62 16.41 -6.05
N GLU A 997 -34.84 17.69 -5.78
CA GLU A 997 -35.23 18.69 -6.80
C GLU A 997 -34.14 18.89 -7.87
N SER A 998 -32.88 18.93 -7.43
CA SER A 998 -31.73 19.08 -8.33
C SER A 998 -31.58 17.86 -9.24
N ALA A 999 -31.76 16.65 -8.70
CA ALA A 999 -31.71 15.41 -9.46
C ALA A 999 -32.87 15.30 -10.47
N ALA A 1000 -34.10 15.63 -10.07
CA ALA A 1000 -35.25 15.65 -10.98
C ALA A 1000 -35.09 16.69 -12.09
N THR A 1001 -34.53 17.86 -11.77
CA THR A 1001 -34.22 18.89 -12.77
C THR A 1001 -33.18 18.42 -13.77
N ALA A 1002 -32.14 17.71 -13.32
CA ALA A 1002 -31.11 17.15 -14.17
C ALA A 1002 -31.68 16.11 -15.15
N ASP A 1003 -32.53 15.19 -14.68
CA ASP A 1003 -33.11 14.15 -15.55
C ASP A 1003 -34.06 14.72 -16.61
N ARG A 1004 -34.83 15.76 -16.26
CA ARG A 1004 -35.73 16.46 -17.20
C ARG A 1004 -35.00 17.21 -18.32
N THR A 1005 -33.67 17.38 -18.24
CA THR A 1005 -32.88 17.87 -19.38
C THR A 1005 -32.72 16.82 -20.50
N CYS A 1006 -32.98 15.54 -20.21
CA CYS A 1006 -32.86 14.45 -21.18
C CYS A 1006 -34.12 14.32 -22.06
N ARG A 1007 -33.96 14.46 -23.38
CA ARG A 1007 -35.07 14.37 -24.34
C ARG A 1007 -35.81 13.03 -24.32
N LYS A 1008 -35.11 11.92 -24.08
CA LYS A 1008 -35.71 10.59 -24.01
C LYS A 1008 -36.46 10.37 -22.68
N HIS A 1009 -35.95 10.93 -21.58
CA HIS A 1009 -36.67 10.98 -20.30
C HIS A 1009 -38.00 11.70 -20.45
N GLU A 1010 -37.98 12.92 -20.99
CA GLU A 1010 -39.20 13.69 -21.26
C GLU A 1010 -40.14 12.98 -22.25
N ALA A 1011 -39.61 12.32 -23.29
CA ALA A 1011 -40.44 11.56 -24.23
C ALA A 1011 -41.22 10.41 -23.56
N VAL A 1012 -40.57 9.64 -22.68
CA VAL A 1012 -41.21 8.55 -21.92
C VAL A 1012 -42.19 9.11 -20.89
N ARG A 1013 -41.81 10.19 -20.21
CA ARG A 1013 -42.66 10.90 -19.25
C ARG A 1013 -43.94 11.44 -19.89
N HIS A 1014 -43.84 12.05 -21.07
CA HIS A 1014 -45.01 12.50 -21.84
C HIS A 1014 -45.84 11.32 -22.36
N ALA A 1015 -45.23 10.23 -22.80
CA ALA A 1015 -45.95 9.03 -23.20
C ALA A 1015 -46.73 8.41 -22.02
N LEU A 1016 -46.15 8.42 -20.81
CA LEU A 1016 -46.81 7.98 -19.58
C LEU A 1016 -48.00 8.87 -19.23
N LYS A 1017 -47.82 10.20 -19.22
CA LYS A 1017 -48.92 11.16 -18.99
C LYS A 1017 -50.03 10.97 -20.01
N ALA A 1018 -49.70 10.78 -21.29
CA ALA A 1018 -50.67 10.51 -22.34
C ALA A 1018 -51.44 9.21 -22.09
N ALA A 1019 -50.76 8.12 -21.72
CA ALA A 1019 -51.39 6.84 -21.40
C ALA A 1019 -52.38 6.96 -20.22
N LEU A 1020 -52.00 7.68 -19.16
CA LEU A 1020 -52.87 7.93 -18.01
C LEU A 1020 -54.10 8.77 -18.39
N LEU A 1021 -53.92 9.82 -19.21
CA LEU A 1021 -55.02 10.67 -19.68
C LEU A 1021 -56.02 9.94 -20.59
N TRP A 1022 -55.56 8.97 -21.40
CA TRP A 1022 -56.45 8.16 -22.23
C TRP A 1022 -57.41 7.28 -21.43
N GLU A 1023 -57.06 6.96 -20.18
CA GLU A 1023 -57.88 6.21 -19.23
C GLU A 1023 -58.63 7.14 -18.23
N ASP A 1024 -58.80 8.42 -18.58
CA ASP A 1024 -59.43 9.47 -17.76
C ASP A 1024 -58.78 9.68 -16.36
N LEU A 1025 -57.52 9.26 -16.18
CA LEU A 1025 -56.74 9.52 -14.96
C LEU A 1025 -56.06 10.90 -15.05
N GLN A 1026 -55.96 11.60 -13.92
CA GLN A 1026 -55.36 12.95 -13.84
C GLN A 1026 -53.90 12.88 -13.35
N PRO A 1027 -52.89 12.89 -14.24
CA PRO A 1027 -51.48 12.92 -13.84
C PRO A 1027 -51.06 14.33 -13.40
N THR A 1028 -50.42 14.41 -12.23
CA THR A 1028 -49.76 15.61 -11.71
C THR A 1028 -48.24 15.43 -11.69
N ASP A 1029 -47.49 16.52 -11.64
CA ASP A 1029 -46.04 16.51 -11.45
C ASP A 1029 -45.62 17.44 -10.31
N SER A 1030 -44.43 17.20 -9.75
CA SER A 1030 -43.86 18.08 -8.72
C SER A 1030 -42.38 18.38 -9.02
N PRO A 1031 -41.75 19.30 -8.28
CA PRO A 1031 -40.32 19.55 -8.37
C PRO A 1031 -39.45 18.29 -8.14
N ILE A 1032 -39.94 17.30 -7.38
CA ILE A 1032 -39.18 16.10 -7.00
C ILE A 1032 -39.66 14.79 -7.64
N ILE A 1033 -40.91 14.70 -8.14
CA ILE A 1033 -41.44 13.49 -8.79
C ILE A 1033 -41.87 13.77 -10.23
N ASP A 1034 -41.55 12.86 -11.15
CA ASP A 1034 -41.90 13.00 -12.56
C ASP A 1034 -43.40 12.97 -12.86
N VAL A 1035 -44.11 11.97 -12.36
CA VAL A 1035 -45.56 11.85 -12.46
C VAL A 1035 -46.12 11.24 -11.18
N SER A 1036 -47.21 11.80 -10.66
CA SER A 1036 -48.05 11.18 -9.64
C SER A 1036 -49.50 11.17 -10.10
N ARG A 1037 -50.30 10.24 -9.58
CA ARG A 1037 -51.77 10.29 -9.71
C ARG A 1037 -52.42 9.95 -8.39
N THR A 1038 -53.58 10.56 -8.15
CA THR A 1038 -54.47 10.16 -7.05
C THR A 1038 -55.77 9.68 -7.66
N ALA A 1039 -56.20 8.46 -7.32
CA ALA A 1039 -57.47 7.90 -7.76
C ALA A 1039 -58.13 7.12 -6.61
N ALA A 1040 -59.34 6.60 -6.84
CA ALA A 1040 -60.09 5.88 -5.82
C ALA A 1040 -59.37 4.60 -5.32
N ASP A 1041 -58.42 4.08 -6.11
CA ASP A 1041 -57.57 2.92 -5.83
C ASP A 1041 -56.24 3.25 -5.12
N GLY A 1042 -55.96 4.53 -4.84
CA GLY A 1042 -54.79 4.97 -4.06
C GLY A 1042 -53.98 6.11 -4.70
N HIS A 1043 -52.88 6.48 -4.05
CA HIS A 1043 -51.88 7.43 -4.52
C HIS A 1043 -50.69 6.70 -5.15
N PHE A 1044 -50.35 7.04 -6.38
CA PHE A 1044 -49.35 6.36 -7.20
C PHE A 1044 -48.26 7.34 -7.59
N LEU A 1045 -47.00 6.93 -7.43
CA LEU A 1045 -45.84 7.69 -7.91
C LEU A 1045 -45.14 6.94 -9.04
N TYR A 1046 -44.71 7.69 -10.05
CA TYR A 1046 -43.95 7.20 -11.18
C TYR A 1046 -42.69 8.05 -11.34
N GLU A 1047 -41.54 7.39 -11.23
CA GLU A 1047 -40.25 7.99 -11.58
C GLU A 1047 -39.79 7.43 -12.93
N VAL A 1048 -39.39 8.30 -13.85
CA VAL A 1048 -38.96 7.89 -15.18
C VAL A 1048 -37.44 7.76 -15.19
N LEU A 1049 -36.90 6.73 -15.84
CA LEU A 1049 -35.48 6.63 -16.12
C LEU A 1049 -35.21 6.90 -17.60
N GLY A 1050 -34.23 7.75 -17.85
CA GLY A 1050 -33.78 8.12 -19.18
C GLY A 1050 -33.11 6.98 -19.97
N ALA A 1051 -32.66 7.30 -21.17
CA ALA A 1051 -32.10 6.34 -22.12
C ALA A 1051 -30.88 5.59 -21.58
N GLY A 1052 -30.82 4.27 -21.80
CA GLY A 1052 -29.68 3.44 -21.40
C GLY A 1052 -29.60 3.16 -19.90
N ARG A 1053 -30.58 3.60 -19.11
CA ARG A 1053 -30.71 3.29 -17.67
C ARG A 1053 -31.68 2.12 -17.47
N SER A 1054 -31.28 0.93 -17.94
CA SER A 1054 -32.09 -0.29 -17.86
C SER A 1054 -31.36 -1.45 -17.18
N THR A 1055 -30.17 -1.24 -16.61
CA THR A 1055 -29.44 -2.28 -15.86
C THR A 1055 -29.96 -2.38 -14.42
N TYR A 1056 -29.76 -3.52 -13.75
CA TYR A 1056 -30.12 -3.67 -12.34
C TYR A 1056 -29.55 -2.58 -11.42
N ALA A 1057 -28.33 -2.08 -11.70
CA ALA A 1057 -27.73 -0.99 -10.93
C ALA A 1057 -28.55 0.31 -11.05
N ASP A 1058 -28.97 0.65 -12.26
CA ASP A 1058 -29.81 1.84 -12.53
C ASP A 1058 -31.19 1.70 -11.89
N LEU A 1059 -31.79 0.51 -11.98
CA LEU A 1059 -33.10 0.23 -11.39
C LEU A 1059 -33.06 0.35 -9.86
N ARG A 1060 -31.97 -0.10 -9.23
CA ARG A 1060 -31.76 0.01 -7.78
C ARG A 1060 -31.59 1.46 -7.33
N GLU A 1061 -30.83 2.24 -8.09
CA GLU A 1061 -30.66 3.69 -7.85
C GLU A 1061 -32.00 4.41 -7.96
N GLY A 1062 -32.75 4.17 -9.03
CA GLY A 1062 -34.09 4.74 -9.24
C GLY A 1062 -35.10 4.34 -8.16
N ALA A 1063 -35.10 3.07 -7.74
CA ALA A 1063 -35.98 2.58 -6.68
C ALA A 1063 -35.66 3.21 -5.31
N THR A 1064 -34.37 3.38 -4.99
CA THR A 1064 -33.94 4.03 -3.74
C THR A 1064 -34.39 5.48 -3.71
N ARG A 1065 -34.18 6.21 -4.80
CA ARG A 1065 -34.64 7.59 -4.95
C ARG A 1065 -36.16 7.73 -4.84
N LEU A 1066 -36.92 6.80 -5.43
CA LEU A 1066 -38.37 6.81 -5.33
C LEU A 1066 -38.87 6.55 -3.89
N LEU A 1067 -38.14 5.75 -3.10
CA LEU A 1067 -38.42 5.57 -1.67
C LEU A 1067 -38.07 6.83 -0.86
N GLU A 1068 -36.97 7.51 -1.18
CA GLU A 1068 -36.61 8.80 -0.58
C GLU A 1068 -37.68 9.86 -0.88
N ILE A 1069 -38.12 9.98 -2.13
CA ILE A 1069 -39.22 10.86 -2.53
C ILE A 1069 -40.48 10.51 -1.73
N ASN A 1070 -40.84 9.22 -1.64
CA ASN A 1070 -42.01 8.79 -0.90
C ASN A 1070 -41.94 9.15 0.60
N HIS A 1071 -40.74 9.11 1.20
CA HIS A 1071 -40.51 9.51 2.59
C HIS A 1071 -40.69 11.02 2.81
N THR A 1072 -40.46 11.84 1.78
CA THR A 1072 -40.67 13.30 1.87
C THR A 1072 -42.13 13.74 1.73
N LEU A 1073 -43.02 12.85 1.27
CA LEU A 1073 -44.43 13.21 1.06
C LEU A 1073 -45.21 13.23 2.39
N PRO A 1074 -46.16 14.18 2.56
CA PRO A 1074 -47.01 14.25 3.75
C PRO A 1074 -47.85 12.98 3.98
N THR A 1075 -48.16 12.25 2.91
CA THR A 1075 -48.84 10.96 2.95
C THR A 1075 -48.11 10.03 1.98
N PRO A 1076 -47.63 8.86 2.45
CA PRO A 1076 -46.91 7.94 1.59
C PRO A 1076 -47.83 7.42 0.49
N ALA A 1077 -47.27 7.23 -0.69
CA ALA A 1077 -47.95 6.62 -1.82
C ALA A 1077 -48.19 5.13 -1.58
N ASP A 1078 -49.35 4.66 -2.03
CA ASP A 1078 -49.77 3.27 -1.93
C ASP A 1078 -48.99 2.37 -2.91
N ARG A 1079 -48.57 2.94 -4.06
CA ARG A 1079 -47.78 2.22 -5.06
C ARG A 1079 -46.70 3.08 -5.71
N LEU A 1080 -45.55 2.46 -5.93
CA LEU A 1080 -44.34 3.08 -6.48
C LEU A 1080 -43.95 2.39 -7.78
N TYR A 1081 -43.80 3.16 -8.85
CA TYR A 1081 -43.47 2.68 -10.19
C TYR A 1081 -42.19 3.34 -10.72
N LEU A 1082 -41.28 2.52 -11.21
CA LEU A 1082 -40.12 2.95 -11.99
C LEU A 1082 -40.41 2.71 -13.47
N VAL A 1083 -40.23 3.71 -14.32
CA VAL A 1083 -40.67 3.69 -15.72
C VAL A 1083 -39.50 3.85 -16.67
N LEU A 1084 -39.21 2.82 -17.45
CA LEU A 1084 -38.03 2.75 -18.34
C LEU A 1084 -38.40 3.05 -19.79
N SER A 1085 -37.42 3.56 -20.55
CA SER A 1085 -37.57 3.76 -22.00
C SER A 1085 -37.52 2.48 -22.83
N GLU A 1086 -37.00 1.39 -22.26
CA GLU A 1086 -36.80 0.09 -22.90
C GLU A 1086 -36.86 -1.02 -21.84
N PRO A 1087 -37.05 -2.30 -22.23
CA PRO A 1087 -37.06 -3.41 -21.28
C PRO A 1087 -35.78 -3.46 -20.41
N PRO A 1088 -35.87 -3.94 -19.17
CA PRO A 1088 -34.68 -4.16 -18.35
C PRO A 1088 -33.66 -5.03 -19.08
N THR A 1089 -32.38 -4.71 -18.91
CA THR A 1089 -31.27 -5.45 -19.55
C THR A 1089 -31.20 -6.89 -19.04
N GLU A 1090 -31.45 -7.08 -17.75
CA GLU A 1090 -31.53 -8.40 -17.12
C GLU A 1090 -32.98 -8.77 -16.79
N ASP A 1091 -33.47 -9.90 -17.32
CA ASP A 1091 -34.86 -10.35 -17.15
C ASP A 1091 -35.30 -10.51 -15.68
N TRP A 1092 -34.37 -10.82 -14.77
CA TRP A 1092 -34.63 -10.99 -13.33
C TRP A 1092 -34.63 -9.68 -12.53
N SER A 1093 -34.14 -8.58 -13.12
CA SER A 1093 -33.88 -7.33 -12.39
C SER A 1093 -35.17 -6.69 -11.87
N ALA A 1094 -36.24 -6.68 -12.66
CA ALA A 1094 -37.52 -6.11 -12.29
C ALA A 1094 -38.17 -6.86 -11.10
N ASP A 1095 -38.14 -8.20 -11.12
CA ASP A 1095 -38.65 -9.03 -10.01
C ASP A 1095 -37.86 -8.80 -8.71
N THR A 1096 -36.55 -8.65 -8.84
CA THR A 1096 -35.66 -8.41 -7.70
C THR A 1096 -35.89 -7.03 -7.10
N VAL A 1097 -36.10 -6.01 -7.94
CA VAL A 1097 -36.39 -4.64 -7.49
C VAL A 1097 -37.73 -4.60 -6.74
N PHE A 1098 -38.75 -5.28 -7.27
CA PHE A 1098 -40.03 -5.41 -6.56
C PHE A 1098 -39.88 -6.16 -5.24
N GLY A 1099 -39.17 -7.29 -5.22
CA GLY A 1099 -38.99 -8.11 -4.01
C GLY A 1099 -38.17 -7.43 -2.91
N ALA A 1100 -37.19 -6.61 -3.28
CA ALA A 1100 -36.28 -5.95 -2.34
C ALA A 1100 -36.77 -4.57 -1.88
N PHE A 1101 -37.39 -3.79 -2.78
CA PHE A 1101 -37.75 -2.38 -2.52
C PHE A 1101 -39.26 -2.13 -2.53
N GLY A 1102 -40.08 -3.10 -2.95
CA GLY A 1102 -41.52 -2.89 -3.14
C GLY A 1102 -41.87 -1.97 -4.32
N VAL A 1103 -40.89 -1.65 -5.18
CA VAL A 1103 -41.06 -0.77 -6.35
C VAL A 1103 -41.32 -1.60 -7.60
N GLN A 1104 -42.40 -1.31 -8.31
CA GLN A 1104 -42.79 -2.00 -9.54
C GLN A 1104 -42.08 -1.37 -10.74
N VAL A 1105 -41.70 -2.18 -11.74
CA VAL A 1105 -40.98 -1.69 -12.92
C VAL A 1105 -41.87 -1.81 -14.16
N LEU A 1106 -41.98 -0.70 -14.90
CA LEU A 1106 -42.67 -0.59 -16.19
C LEU A 1106 -41.69 -0.17 -17.27
N TRP A 1107 -41.93 -0.55 -18.50
CA TRP A 1107 -41.16 -0.07 -19.64
C TRP A 1107 -42.03 0.13 -20.87
N ARG A 1108 -41.61 1.08 -21.71
CA ARG A 1108 -42.28 1.36 -22.97
C ARG A 1108 -41.76 0.40 -24.06
N THR A 1109 -42.67 -0.30 -24.75
CA THR A 1109 -42.37 -0.96 -26.04
C THR A 1109 -42.83 -0.04 -27.19
N PRO A 1110 -42.57 -0.33 -28.48
CA PRO A 1110 -43.07 0.52 -29.57
C PRO A 1110 -44.61 0.64 -29.59
N ASP A 1111 -45.32 -0.46 -29.32
CA ASP A 1111 -46.78 -0.57 -29.52
C ASP A 1111 -47.58 -0.69 -28.20
N SER A 1112 -46.93 -0.90 -27.05
CA SER A 1112 -47.61 -1.04 -25.74
C SER A 1112 -46.71 -0.68 -24.53
N TRP A 1113 -47.20 -0.94 -23.32
CA TRP A 1113 -46.41 -0.89 -22.07
C TRP A 1113 -46.24 -2.30 -21.52
N GLY A 1114 -45.01 -2.65 -21.13
CA GLY A 1114 -44.67 -3.90 -20.46
C GLY A 1114 -44.28 -3.67 -19.00
N GLY A 1115 -44.31 -4.71 -18.18
CA GLY A 1115 -43.83 -4.67 -16.79
C GLY A 1115 -44.84 -5.14 -15.75
N HIS A 1116 -44.42 -5.05 -14.48
CA HIS A 1116 -45.18 -5.53 -13.33
C HIS A 1116 -46.50 -4.79 -13.21
N ASP A 1117 -47.59 -5.56 -13.26
CA ASP A 1117 -48.95 -5.04 -13.05
C ASP A 1117 -49.29 -3.81 -13.92
N ALA A 1118 -48.76 -3.77 -15.16
CA ALA A 1118 -48.91 -2.65 -16.09
C ALA A 1118 -50.37 -2.23 -16.33
N LYS A 1119 -51.32 -3.18 -16.17
CA LYS A 1119 -52.75 -2.91 -16.26
C LYS A 1119 -53.24 -2.03 -15.12
N THR A 1120 -52.95 -2.37 -13.88
CA THR A 1120 -53.30 -1.57 -12.71
C THR A 1120 -52.49 -0.27 -12.66
N ALA A 1121 -51.25 -0.32 -13.14
CA ALA A 1121 -50.39 0.85 -13.20
C ALA A 1121 -50.91 1.93 -14.14
N LEU A 1122 -51.56 1.56 -15.26
CA LEU A 1122 -52.02 2.50 -16.27
C LEU A 1122 -53.54 2.68 -16.32
N GLY A 1123 -54.32 1.87 -15.59
CA GLY A 1123 -55.79 1.97 -15.50
C GLY A 1123 -56.59 0.98 -16.35
N SER A 1124 -55.95 0.04 -17.06
CA SER A 1124 -56.62 -0.90 -17.96
C SER A 1124 -57.16 -2.16 -17.24
N GLY A 1125 -58.15 -1.97 -16.36
CA GLY A 1125 -58.72 -3.07 -15.57
C GLY A 1125 -60.09 -2.82 -14.90
N GLN A 1126 -61.17 -2.61 -15.67
CA GLN A 1126 -62.43 -3.40 -15.61
C GLN A 1126 -63.43 -2.93 -16.69
N ALA A 1127 -63.29 -3.49 -17.91
CA ALA A 1127 -64.32 -3.88 -18.90
C ALA A 1127 -63.69 -3.94 -20.29
#